data_AF-A0A6P4Y5D5-F1
#
_entry.id   AF-A0A6P4Y5D5-F1
#
_cell.length_a   1.000
_cell.length_b   1.000
_cell.length_c   1.000
_cell.angle_alpha   90.00
_cell.angle_beta   90.00
_cell.angle_gamma   90.00
#
_symmetry.space_group_name_H-M   'P 1'
#
loop_
_entity.id
_entity.type
_entity.pdbx_description
1 polymer ?
#
loop_
_entity_poly.entity_id
_entity_poly.type
_entity_poly.pdbx_seq_one_letter_code
_entity_poly.pdbx_strand_id
1 'polypeptide(L)'
;MEKKEQELRKAAGRGEEDRVKQLLAEGVNVNAADNSEWTALHSASRYGHTGTVQALLTAGATVDARNYWGGTALHCASEHGHTGTVQALLTAGATIDARSDLNETPLHAAARRGHPECVRVLLRAGANTVIRNDDKESAEEVAVQEDVQQVFQLFKALQPKVVDGLLTINLRDKGLTSVPAEVFDNRDVERLVLSDNRLKSIPEEIGQLQKLRELKLDNNLLTQVPQTITTLPNLQHMDLSHNKLETLPDGFSRLKQLQYLNIWNNVFKEIPEEVCSLLHLQVLDISGNPLKCLPDKISKLTGLTWLYISNCQFDEFPRQVLQLEGLEKLYMGNWAGEGKPSLVPEDIGRLKNLQVLDLRESGLESLPDGVGELSELLELNIAGNRFTSVPEQIMNLSNIRQLHLSDNRISRLPLTLSRMARLVEMNMKDNPLTYPPPDVCEKGTAAIMDFVRTELKKKEDKELRKLFSRFSQNVTKTHEVEDLAGALGLSADELNIIQASKTQTARSQANKVLLKWMETDSEASMDKLQQELSDFGMDRLAKEAGMVKAQPVKRPADTSGGPPAKRPAAGGSSGEGRQEEQLAQLMEENQSLKALVEKLQGSQKSTSQDGAEQPGSGRRPLVLLLNDEYGTSKGGISTVNRQMGCFLASKGAKVLCTVLNATQQDKEDADEDGIQLVFPERFKRDLRKEELSWLTFDHQTRYPDLPSHVDFIVGHVHVTSHAARRIKERFPDAKVIQVTHVMPEDTSQYKDDEKVLKIEEEIGNILDDLRHADVIFSVGPLMYDYYRHQTKQLTLKHHELLPKPSDIFIDMKLKPPVDTKTKVVLSIGRVKGVERLKGVDLSAETMGMVINKLPHTKWRLRGIRRDDFQASRSIIEANTRNIVFFTPLEYATQEELCEDMGKADVVLMPSRAEPFGLIGLEAIAAGVPVVISNKSGLAEFLKKQDPEFDRTIVKIDEDGDKAAQTLADRVIDILQDGRREFQAAQSLKQKLLDSEYWAASHSKLLQTFGLEG
;
A
#
# COMPACT_ATOMS: atom_id res chain seq x y z
N MET A 1 20.71 31.93 74.53
CA MET A 1 20.65 30.80 73.57
C MET A 1 19.92 31.20 72.30
N GLU A 2 18.74 31.85 72.38
CA GLU A 2 17.97 32.37 71.23
C GLU A 2 18.80 33.09 70.14
N LYS A 3 19.75 33.96 70.52
CA LYS A 3 20.57 34.68 69.53
C LYS A 3 21.46 33.75 68.68
N LYS A 4 21.97 32.67 69.26
CA LYS A 4 22.79 31.66 68.54
C LYS A 4 21.93 30.73 67.69
N GLU A 5 20.71 30.41 68.13
CA GLU A 5 19.75 29.64 67.33
C GLU A 5 19.27 30.43 66.11
N GLN A 6 19.00 31.73 66.28
CA GLN A 6 18.74 32.64 65.16
C GLN A 6 19.93 32.73 64.21
N GLU A 7 21.15 32.77 64.76
CA GLU A 7 22.38 32.79 63.96
C GLU A 7 22.55 31.48 63.16
N LEU A 8 22.25 30.32 63.76
CA LEU A 8 22.28 29.02 63.09
C LEU A 8 21.34 29.00 61.87
N ARG A 9 20.09 29.47 62.02
CA ARG A 9 19.13 29.54 60.90
C ARG A 9 19.60 30.48 59.79
N LYS A 10 20.21 31.60 60.15
CA LYS A 10 20.76 32.58 59.19
C LYS A 10 21.98 32.03 58.45
N ALA A 11 22.92 31.40 59.16
CA ALA A 11 24.09 30.75 58.57
C ALA A 11 23.66 29.61 57.63
N ALA A 12 22.68 28.81 58.05
CA ALA A 12 22.11 27.74 57.25
C ALA A 12 21.46 28.26 55.95
N GLY A 13 20.70 29.34 56.02
CA GLY A 13 20.08 29.97 54.85
C GLY A 13 21.06 30.73 53.94
N ARG A 14 22.31 30.97 54.37
CA ARG A 14 23.39 31.51 53.54
C ARG A 14 24.34 30.45 53.00
N GLY A 15 24.16 29.18 53.40
CA GLY A 15 25.04 28.08 53.02
C GLY A 15 26.43 28.12 53.66
N GLU A 16 26.57 28.82 54.79
CA GLU A 16 27.83 28.94 55.54
C GLU A 16 28.11 27.64 56.32
N GLU A 17 28.44 26.55 55.62
CA GLU A 17 28.56 25.20 56.19
C GLU A 17 29.52 25.13 57.39
N ASP A 18 30.67 25.80 57.31
CA ASP A 18 31.64 25.83 58.41
C ASP A 18 31.10 26.56 59.64
N ARG A 19 30.37 27.66 59.43
CA ARG A 19 29.73 28.41 60.53
C ARG A 19 28.62 27.58 61.18
N VAL A 20 27.84 26.86 60.38
CA VAL A 20 26.83 25.91 60.87
C VAL A 20 27.48 24.82 61.71
N LYS A 21 28.52 24.16 61.21
CA LYS A 21 29.29 23.13 61.94
C LYS A 21 29.85 23.66 63.26
N GLN A 22 30.41 24.88 63.25
CA GLN A 22 30.92 25.53 64.45
C GLN A 22 29.81 25.78 65.49
N LEU A 23 28.67 26.37 65.08
CA LEU A 23 27.55 26.65 65.99
C LEU A 23 26.97 25.36 66.59
N LEU A 24 26.91 24.27 65.83
CA LEU A 24 26.47 22.97 66.33
C LEU A 24 27.47 22.39 67.35
N ALA A 25 28.78 22.54 67.10
CA ALA A 25 29.81 22.15 68.06
C ALA A 25 29.78 22.99 69.36
N GLU A 26 29.30 24.23 69.29
CA GLU A 26 29.05 25.09 70.46
C GLU A 26 27.78 24.69 71.27
N GLY A 27 27.12 23.59 70.91
CA GLY A 27 25.96 23.04 71.63
C GLY A 27 24.63 23.72 71.28
N VAL A 28 24.55 24.45 70.18
CA VAL A 28 23.27 25.02 69.70
C VAL A 28 22.36 23.87 69.26
N ASN A 29 21.11 23.87 69.74
CA ASN A 29 20.13 22.87 69.36
C ASN A 29 19.85 22.92 67.85
N VAL A 30 20.22 21.86 67.12
CA VAL A 30 20.03 21.73 65.67
C VAL A 30 18.56 21.85 65.24
N ASN A 31 17.63 21.49 66.13
CA ASN A 31 16.19 21.50 65.90
C ASN A 31 15.52 22.77 66.44
N ALA A 32 16.27 23.80 66.84
CA ALA A 32 15.71 25.06 67.30
C ALA A 32 14.89 25.74 66.18
N ALA A 33 13.59 25.88 66.42
CA ALA A 33 12.66 26.53 65.53
C ALA A 33 12.39 27.99 65.95
N ASP A 34 11.90 28.82 65.03
CA ASP A 34 11.35 30.13 65.37
C ASP A 34 9.83 30.07 65.67
N ASN A 35 9.19 31.23 65.83
CA ASN A 35 7.75 31.32 66.11
C ASN A 35 6.85 30.76 64.98
N SER A 36 7.40 30.53 63.79
CA SER A 36 6.71 29.88 62.67
C SER A 36 7.11 28.40 62.52
N GLU A 37 7.66 27.81 63.59
CA GLU A 37 8.23 26.46 63.60
C GLU A 37 9.34 26.26 62.53
N TRP A 38 9.99 27.34 62.09
CA TRP A 38 10.99 27.30 61.03
C TRP A 38 12.37 26.92 61.58
N THR A 39 12.94 25.81 61.10
CA THR A 39 14.25 25.27 61.56
C THR A 39 15.42 25.66 60.65
N ALA A 40 16.65 25.39 61.09
CA ALA A 40 17.84 25.59 60.25
C ALA A 40 17.82 24.71 58.98
N LEU A 41 17.26 23.50 59.09
CA LEU A 41 17.09 22.59 57.96
C LEU A 41 16.15 23.18 56.89
N HIS A 42 15.02 23.78 57.29
CA HIS A 42 14.12 24.48 56.37
C HIS A 42 14.84 25.62 55.63
N SER A 43 15.63 26.44 56.33
CA SER A 43 16.41 27.52 55.70
C SER A 43 17.40 27.00 54.67
N ALA A 44 18.22 26.00 55.04
CA ALA A 44 19.20 25.43 54.12
C ALA A 44 18.51 24.78 52.89
N SER A 45 17.38 24.11 53.11
CA SER A 45 16.62 23.45 52.04
C SER A 45 15.92 24.41 51.10
N ARG A 46 15.34 25.51 51.62
CA ARG A 46 14.69 26.56 50.82
C ARG A 46 15.64 27.25 49.84
N TYR A 47 16.92 27.35 50.17
CA TYR A 47 17.93 28.00 49.34
C TYR A 47 18.89 27.00 48.66
N GLY A 48 18.63 25.70 48.78
CA GLY A 48 19.33 24.66 48.01
C GLY A 48 20.77 24.37 48.45
N HIS A 49 21.12 24.70 49.70
CA HIS A 49 22.47 24.50 50.24
C HIS A 49 22.71 23.04 50.65
N THR A 50 22.85 22.16 49.66
CA THR A 50 22.90 20.69 49.84
C THR A 50 23.98 20.23 50.85
N GLY A 51 25.19 20.80 50.82
CA GLY A 51 26.25 20.47 51.80
C GLY A 51 25.88 20.85 53.24
N THR A 52 25.25 22.02 53.41
CA THR A 52 24.73 22.46 54.71
C THR A 52 23.57 21.59 55.19
N VAL A 53 22.66 21.17 54.28
CA VAL A 53 21.58 20.21 54.59
C VAL A 53 22.16 18.89 55.09
N GLN A 54 23.16 18.33 54.40
CA GLN A 54 23.83 17.11 54.83
C GLN A 54 24.52 17.26 56.19
N ALA A 55 25.19 18.40 56.45
CA ALA A 55 25.79 18.69 57.74
C ALA A 55 24.76 18.75 58.88
N LEU A 56 23.61 19.40 58.66
CA LEU A 56 22.51 19.48 59.62
C LEU A 56 21.90 18.09 59.89
N LEU A 57 21.66 17.29 58.86
CA LEU A 57 21.14 15.92 58.99
C LEU A 57 22.11 15.02 59.76
N THR A 58 23.41 15.13 59.46
CA THR A 58 24.47 14.40 60.19
C THR A 58 24.52 14.80 61.67
N ALA A 59 24.20 16.06 61.98
CA ALA A 59 24.11 16.57 63.34
C ALA A 59 22.79 16.24 64.07
N GLY A 60 21.91 15.43 63.47
CA GLY A 60 20.65 14.99 64.08
C GLY A 60 19.48 15.96 63.89
N ALA A 61 19.49 16.77 62.82
CA ALA A 61 18.32 17.52 62.41
C ALA A 61 17.14 16.56 62.12
N THR A 62 15.96 16.89 62.64
CA THR A 62 14.74 16.13 62.41
C THR A 62 14.30 16.33 60.96
N VAL A 63 14.45 15.28 60.15
CA VAL A 63 14.26 15.35 58.68
C VAL A 63 12.85 15.82 58.28
N ASP A 64 11.84 15.35 59.00
CA ASP A 64 10.43 15.67 58.77
C ASP A 64 9.87 16.68 59.78
N ALA A 65 10.72 17.56 60.33
CA ALA A 65 10.23 18.70 61.12
C ALA A 65 9.23 19.50 60.29
N ARG A 66 8.06 19.82 60.88
CA ARG A 66 7.02 20.61 60.25
C ARG A 66 7.18 22.08 60.64
N ASN A 67 6.93 22.97 59.69
CA ASN A 67 6.78 24.40 59.95
C ASN A 67 5.30 24.76 60.19
N TYR A 68 5.01 26.05 60.40
CA TYR A 68 3.66 26.59 60.65
C TYR A 68 2.62 26.24 59.57
N TRP A 69 3.02 25.92 58.34
CA TRP A 69 2.13 25.51 57.25
C TRP A 69 2.09 23.98 57.06
N GLY A 70 2.66 23.23 58.01
CA GLY A 70 2.81 21.79 57.92
C GLY A 70 3.85 21.32 56.89
N GLY A 71 4.57 22.24 56.26
CA GLY A 71 5.61 21.92 55.28
C GLY A 71 6.87 21.38 55.95
N THR A 72 7.54 20.44 55.28
CA THR A 72 8.84 19.87 55.70
C THR A 72 9.99 20.51 54.92
N ALA A 73 11.23 20.20 55.30
CA ALA A 73 12.41 20.57 54.52
C ALA A 73 12.34 20.07 53.05
N LEU A 74 11.72 18.91 52.82
CA LEU A 74 11.50 18.35 51.48
C LEU A 74 10.53 19.22 50.66
N HIS A 75 9.45 19.74 51.26
CA HIS A 75 8.57 20.71 50.60
C HIS A 75 9.33 21.97 50.18
N CYS A 76 10.14 22.53 51.07
CA CYS A 76 10.90 23.75 50.76
C CYS A 76 11.86 23.54 49.59
N ALA A 77 12.59 22.42 49.56
CA ALA A 77 13.50 22.07 48.48
C ALA A 77 12.76 21.84 47.15
N SER A 78 11.62 21.13 47.20
CA SER A 78 10.79 20.84 46.03
C SER A 78 10.11 22.09 45.46
N GLU A 79 9.60 22.99 46.31
CA GLU A 79 8.96 24.25 45.89
C GLU A 79 9.95 25.19 45.18
N HIS A 80 11.24 25.13 45.53
CA HIS A 80 12.27 26.01 44.98
C HIS A 80 13.19 25.30 43.97
N GLY A 81 12.86 24.06 43.57
CA GLY A 81 13.53 23.36 42.47
C GLY A 81 14.94 22.85 42.80
N HIS A 82 15.26 22.63 44.07
CA HIS A 82 16.60 22.24 44.52
C HIS A 82 16.82 20.72 44.48
N THR A 83 16.96 20.16 43.28
CA THR A 83 17.03 18.71 43.03
C THR A 83 18.10 17.98 43.86
N GLY A 84 19.31 18.53 43.99
CA GLY A 84 20.37 17.92 44.82
C GLY A 84 20.01 17.85 46.30
N THR A 85 19.28 18.85 46.80
CA THR A 85 18.77 18.85 48.18
C THR A 85 17.59 17.89 48.36
N VAL A 86 16.68 17.82 47.39
CA VAL A 86 15.59 16.81 47.37
C VAL A 86 16.18 15.40 47.48
N GLN A 87 17.19 15.09 46.66
CA GLN A 87 17.88 13.80 46.70
C GLN A 87 18.54 13.54 48.07
N ALA A 88 19.23 14.54 48.64
CA ALA A 88 19.88 14.39 49.95
C ALA A 88 18.88 14.12 51.08
N LEU A 89 17.72 14.80 51.07
CA LEU A 89 16.65 14.61 52.05
C LEU A 89 16.00 13.22 51.92
N LEU A 90 15.70 12.77 50.70
CA LEU A 90 15.16 11.43 50.45
C LEU A 90 16.13 10.33 50.91
N THR A 91 17.43 10.48 50.62
CA THR A 91 18.47 9.56 51.11
C THR A 91 18.55 9.53 52.63
N ALA A 92 18.27 10.65 53.30
CA ALA A 92 18.21 10.73 54.76
C ALA A 92 16.89 10.25 55.37
N GLY A 93 15.99 9.66 54.58
CA GLY A 93 14.74 9.06 55.04
C GLY A 93 13.58 10.06 55.20
N ALA A 94 13.61 11.20 54.51
CA ALA A 94 12.46 12.11 54.47
C ALA A 94 11.20 11.40 53.97
N THR A 95 10.06 11.66 54.60
CA THR A 95 8.77 11.08 54.18
C THR A 95 8.36 11.67 52.83
N ILE A 96 8.42 10.86 51.77
CA ILE A 96 8.23 11.29 50.38
C ILE A 96 6.86 11.93 50.11
N ASP A 97 5.81 11.38 50.71
CA ASP A 97 4.42 11.83 50.58
C ASP A 97 3.94 12.59 51.83
N ALA A 98 4.86 13.25 52.55
CA ALA A 98 4.51 14.12 53.69
C ALA A 98 3.46 15.16 53.24
N ARG A 99 2.44 15.41 54.07
CA ARG A 99 1.34 16.32 53.73
C ARG A 99 1.47 17.63 54.46
N SER A 100 1.45 18.75 53.75
CA SER A 100 1.29 20.08 54.35
C SER A 100 -0.11 20.26 54.94
N ASP A 101 -0.38 21.41 55.56
CA ASP A 101 -1.71 21.71 56.11
C ASP A 101 -2.76 21.95 55.01
N LEU A 102 -2.33 22.19 53.77
CA LEU A 102 -3.18 22.22 52.56
C LEU A 102 -3.27 20.85 51.88
N ASN A 103 -2.85 19.78 52.57
CA ASN A 103 -2.81 18.42 52.07
C ASN A 103 -1.93 18.22 50.83
N GLU A 104 -0.98 19.14 50.58
CA GLU A 104 -0.06 19.06 49.46
C GLU A 104 1.15 18.20 49.81
N THR A 105 1.66 17.47 48.83
CA THR A 105 2.92 16.72 48.95
C THR A 105 4.08 17.49 48.34
N PRO A 106 5.35 17.12 48.60
CA PRO A 106 6.50 17.69 47.89
C PRO A 106 6.38 17.60 46.36
N LEU A 107 5.71 16.57 45.85
CA LEU A 107 5.43 16.42 44.41
C LEU A 107 4.47 17.50 43.90
N HIS A 108 3.43 17.87 44.67
CA HIS A 108 2.55 19.00 44.32
C HIS A 108 3.33 20.32 44.27
N ALA A 109 4.22 20.54 45.26
CA ALA A 109 5.03 21.75 45.32
C ALA A 109 5.97 21.89 44.11
N ALA A 110 6.67 20.81 43.75
CA ALA A 110 7.54 20.79 42.56
C ALA A 110 6.75 20.95 41.24
N ALA A 111 5.59 20.30 41.14
CA ALA A 111 4.76 20.37 39.94
C ALA A 111 4.14 21.75 39.72
N ARG A 112 3.58 22.36 40.78
CA ARG A 112 2.98 23.71 40.71
C ARG A 112 3.99 24.78 40.35
N ARG A 113 5.22 24.64 40.84
CA ARG A 113 6.30 25.61 40.62
C ARG A 113 7.10 25.36 39.34
N GLY A 114 6.81 24.28 38.61
CA GLY A 114 7.43 24.04 37.32
C GLY A 114 8.86 23.51 37.41
N HIS A 115 9.08 22.49 38.24
CA HIS A 115 10.42 21.94 38.48
C HIS A 115 10.50 20.48 38.00
N PRO A 116 10.68 20.24 36.68
CA PRO A 116 10.59 18.91 36.08
C PRO A 116 11.61 17.91 36.65
N GLU A 117 12.84 18.34 36.94
CA GLU A 117 13.86 17.46 37.50
C GLU A 117 13.59 17.09 38.97
N CYS A 118 12.98 17.99 39.76
CA CYS A 118 12.49 17.64 41.09
C CYS A 118 11.33 16.64 41.01
N VAL A 119 10.39 16.84 40.07
CA VAL A 119 9.30 15.89 39.80
C VAL A 119 9.87 14.53 39.40
N ARG A 120 10.85 14.48 38.49
CA ARG A 120 11.53 13.24 38.06
C ARG A 120 12.16 12.49 39.23
N VAL A 121 12.91 13.18 40.10
CA VAL A 121 13.54 12.57 41.29
C VAL A 121 12.49 12.04 42.27
N LEU A 122 11.43 12.80 42.54
CA LEU A 122 10.35 12.36 43.43
C LEU A 122 9.61 11.14 42.87
N LEU A 123 9.27 11.13 41.57
CA LEU A 123 8.61 9.99 40.93
C LEU A 123 9.51 8.74 40.93
N ARG A 124 10.81 8.88 40.66
CA ARG A 124 11.78 7.78 40.80
C ARG A 124 11.85 7.22 42.22
N ALA A 125 11.74 8.08 43.22
CA ALA A 125 11.75 7.67 44.62
C ALA A 125 10.41 7.07 45.09
N GLY A 126 9.40 6.99 44.21
CA GLY A 126 8.11 6.35 44.49
C GLY A 126 7.03 7.29 45.00
N ALA A 127 7.13 8.60 44.75
CA ALA A 127 6.11 9.56 45.16
C ALA A 127 4.75 9.21 44.56
N ASN A 128 3.69 9.29 45.37
CA ASN A 128 2.37 8.89 44.94
C ASN A 128 1.69 10.00 44.12
N THR A 129 1.42 9.71 42.84
CA THR A 129 0.82 10.66 41.90
C THR A 129 -0.68 10.85 42.06
N VAL A 130 -1.38 9.94 42.75
CA VAL A 130 -2.86 9.99 42.88
C VAL A 130 -3.33 10.69 44.14
N ILE A 131 -2.41 11.09 45.03
CA ILE A 131 -2.74 11.93 46.18
C ILE A 131 -3.34 13.24 45.69
N ARG A 132 -4.48 13.64 46.29
CA ARG A 132 -5.13 14.92 46.05
C ARG A 132 -4.92 15.89 47.21
N ASN A 133 -4.74 17.17 46.89
CA ASN A 133 -4.72 18.28 47.86
C ASN A 133 -6.16 18.68 48.29
N ASP A 134 -6.29 19.73 49.09
CA ASP A 134 -7.60 20.23 49.55
C ASP A 134 -8.51 20.72 48.41
N ASP A 135 -7.93 21.23 47.32
CA ASP A 135 -8.65 21.61 46.10
C ASP A 135 -9.08 20.40 45.25
N LYS A 136 -8.80 19.19 45.73
CA LYS A 136 -9.04 17.91 45.05
C LYS A 136 -8.23 17.75 43.77
N GLU A 137 -7.09 18.43 43.64
CA GLU A 137 -6.20 18.32 42.48
C GLU A 137 -5.06 17.33 42.78
N SER A 138 -4.67 16.52 41.79
CA SER A 138 -3.46 15.70 41.87
C SER A 138 -2.20 16.49 41.50
N ALA A 139 -1.01 15.95 41.80
CA ALA A 139 0.25 16.62 41.45
C ALA A 139 0.42 16.84 39.93
N GLU A 140 -0.16 15.98 39.09
CA GLU A 140 -0.17 16.17 37.64
C GLU A 140 -1.16 17.27 37.21
N GLU A 141 -2.32 17.35 37.86
CA GLU A 141 -3.36 18.34 37.55
C GLU A 141 -2.91 19.78 37.90
N VAL A 142 -2.08 19.94 38.94
CA VAL A 142 -1.48 21.25 39.30
C VAL A 142 -0.29 21.64 38.42
N ALA A 143 0.19 20.76 37.55
CA ALA A 143 1.34 21.04 36.68
C ALA A 143 0.93 21.96 35.53
N VAL A 144 1.30 23.24 35.62
CA VAL A 144 0.98 24.26 34.60
C VAL A 144 1.98 24.26 33.43
N GLN A 145 3.23 23.84 33.70
CA GLN A 145 4.29 23.86 32.69
C GLN A 145 4.34 22.56 31.88
N GLU A 146 4.54 22.67 30.57
CA GLU A 146 4.51 21.56 29.62
C GLU A 146 5.62 20.52 29.89
N ASP A 147 6.80 20.97 30.28
CA ASP A 147 7.94 20.10 30.60
C ASP A 147 7.66 19.19 31.81
N VAL A 148 7.00 19.70 32.85
CA VAL A 148 6.54 18.90 33.99
C VAL A 148 5.47 17.90 33.56
N GLN A 149 4.51 18.31 32.72
CA GLN A 149 3.49 17.40 32.19
C GLN A 149 4.12 16.27 31.37
N GLN A 150 5.13 16.57 30.55
CA GLN A 150 5.87 15.56 29.79
C GLN A 150 6.55 14.53 30.72
N VAL A 151 7.09 14.94 31.87
CA VAL A 151 7.63 14.00 32.87
C VAL A 151 6.52 13.06 33.38
N PHE A 152 5.34 13.56 33.74
CA PHE A 152 4.22 12.69 34.15
C PHE A 152 3.79 11.72 33.04
N GLN A 153 3.72 12.17 31.79
CA GLN A 153 3.37 11.32 30.65
C GLN A 153 4.42 10.23 30.40
N LEU A 154 5.70 10.57 30.54
CA LEU A 154 6.80 9.60 30.46
C LEU A 154 6.62 8.50 31.53
N PHE A 155 6.45 8.86 32.80
CA PHE A 155 6.27 7.87 33.88
C PHE A 155 5.01 7.02 33.73
N LYS A 156 3.95 7.54 33.10
CA LYS A 156 2.77 6.76 32.71
C LYS A 156 3.08 5.74 31.61
N ALA A 157 3.84 6.14 30.60
CA ALA A 157 4.24 5.25 29.51
C ALA A 157 5.20 4.14 29.98
N LEU A 158 5.97 4.40 31.04
CA LEU A 158 6.89 3.45 31.64
C LEU A 158 6.23 2.42 32.57
N GLN A 159 4.95 2.59 32.92
CA GLN A 159 4.24 1.62 33.75
C GLN A 159 4.13 0.28 32.99
N PRO A 160 4.75 -0.80 33.48
CA PRO A 160 4.72 -2.08 32.80
C PRO A 160 3.29 -2.66 32.79
N LYS A 161 2.88 -3.24 31.67
CA LYS A 161 1.57 -3.88 31.48
C LYS A 161 1.76 -5.32 31.02
N VAL A 162 0.92 -6.23 31.50
CA VAL A 162 0.96 -7.62 31.03
C VAL A 162 0.34 -7.69 29.63
N VAL A 163 1.15 -8.08 28.64
CA VAL A 163 0.74 -8.29 27.24
C VAL A 163 1.23 -9.67 26.83
N ASP A 164 0.34 -10.53 26.35
CA ASP A 164 0.64 -11.94 25.99
C ASP A 164 1.30 -12.75 27.13
N GLY A 165 0.98 -12.40 28.39
CA GLY A 165 1.57 -13.04 29.57
C GLY A 165 2.95 -12.52 29.96
N LEU A 166 3.51 -11.54 29.25
CA LEU A 166 4.79 -10.90 29.57
C LEU A 166 4.59 -9.50 30.15
N LEU A 167 5.32 -9.19 31.21
CA LEU A 167 5.36 -7.82 31.76
C LEU A 167 6.08 -6.89 30.79
N THR A 168 5.35 -5.99 30.15
CA THR A 168 5.78 -5.25 28.95
C THR A 168 5.84 -3.74 29.20
N ILE A 169 6.96 -3.12 28.82
CA ILE A 169 7.05 -1.67 28.61
C ILE A 169 7.04 -1.41 27.11
N ASN A 170 6.10 -0.60 26.64
CA ASN A 170 5.95 -0.27 25.23
C ASN A 170 6.16 1.23 24.99
N LEU A 171 7.30 1.56 24.39
CA LEU A 171 7.72 2.90 24.00
C LEU A 171 7.85 3.02 22.48
N ARG A 172 7.06 2.24 21.72
CA ARG A 172 7.00 2.34 20.26
C ARG A 172 6.49 3.71 19.81
N ASP A 173 7.08 4.24 18.74
CA ASP A 173 6.64 5.47 18.07
C ASP A 173 6.48 6.65 19.05
N LYS A 174 7.54 6.88 19.83
CA LYS A 174 7.62 7.99 20.80
C LYS A 174 8.62 9.05 20.40
N GLY A 175 9.25 8.92 19.23
CA GLY A 175 10.24 9.87 18.73
C GLY A 175 11.50 9.94 19.59
N LEU A 176 11.78 8.91 20.40
CA LEU A 176 12.90 8.90 21.36
C LEU A 176 14.25 8.97 20.63
N THR A 177 15.12 9.84 21.08
CA THR A 177 16.52 9.94 20.61
C THR A 177 17.50 9.21 21.53
N SER A 178 17.10 8.96 22.78
CA SER A 178 17.78 8.12 23.77
C SER A 178 16.74 7.35 24.59
N VAL A 179 17.17 6.24 25.20
CA VAL A 179 16.31 5.47 26.12
C VAL A 179 16.27 6.22 27.46
N PRO A 180 15.08 6.58 27.98
CA PRO A 180 14.96 7.20 29.30
C PRO A 180 15.57 6.29 30.37
N ALA A 181 16.42 6.84 31.24
CA ALA A 181 17.09 6.03 32.26
C ALA A 181 16.10 5.38 33.25
N GLU A 182 14.91 5.97 33.39
CA GLU A 182 13.77 5.45 34.17
C GLU A 182 13.26 4.09 33.67
N VAL A 183 13.50 3.73 32.41
CA VAL A 183 13.18 2.39 31.89
C VAL A 183 13.89 1.32 32.71
N PHE A 184 15.16 1.56 33.05
CA PHE A 184 16.02 0.58 33.72
C PHE A 184 15.69 0.41 35.21
N ASP A 185 14.83 1.27 35.77
CA ASP A 185 14.32 1.11 37.13
C ASP A 185 13.32 -0.06 37.23
N ASN A 186 12.69 -0.46 36.11
CA ASN A 186 11.70 -1.54 36.04
C ASN A 186 12.35 -2.94 35.89
N ARG A 187 12.98 -3.43 36.97
CA ARG A 187 13.77 -4.70 36.97
C ARG A 187 12.98 -5.96 36.61
N ASP A 188 11.66 -5.91 36.76
CA ASP A 188 10.78 -7.05 36.51
C ASP A 188 10.29 -7.16 35.06
N VAL A 189 10.61 -6.18 34.19
CA VAL A 189 10.14 -6.17 32.81
C VAL A 189 10.68 -7.38 32.03
N GLU A 190 9.77 -8.04 31.31
CA GLU A 190 10.07 -9.22 30.48
C GLU A 190 10.07 -8.88 28.98
N ARG A 191 9.35 -7.84 28.56
CA ARG A 191 9.34 -7.36 27.17
C ARG A 191 9.57 -5.85 27.12
N LEU A 192 10.58 -5.42 26.38
CA LEU A 192 10.86 -4.00 26.13
C LEU A 192 10.71 -3.69 24.63
N VAL A 193 9.76 -2.83 24.30
CA VAL A 193 9.49 -2.40 22.92
C VAL A 193 9.95 -0.96 22.76
N LEU A 194 10.97 -0.78 21.93
CA LEU A 194 11.58 0.51 21.56
C LEU A 194 11.54 0.74 20.04
N SER A 195 10.71 -0.02 19.33
CA SER A 195 10.51 0.06 17.88
C SER A 195 10.11 1.46 17.41
N ASP A 196 10.39 1.80 16.15
CA ASP A 196 9.90 3.03 15.50
C ASP A 196 10.32 4.30 16.25
N ASN A 197 11.61 4.42 16.58
CA ASN A 197 12.17 5.59 17.28
C ASN A 197 13.40 6.13 16.52
N ARG A 198 14.13 7.06 17.14
CA ARG A 198 15.33 7.70 16.57
C ARG A 198 16.57 7.40 17.42
N LEU A 199 16.61 6.24 18.06
CA LEU A 199 17.67 5.86 18.99
C LEU A 199 18.98 5.65 18.22
N LYS A 200 20.04 6.32 18.67
CA LYS A 200 21.40 6.15 18.11
C LYS A 200 22.23 5.11 18.87
N SER A 201 21.91 4.89 20.13
CA SER A 201 22.56 3.92 21.01
C SER A 201 21.60 3.46 22.09
N ILE A 202 21.92 2.30 22.68
CA ILE A 202 21.27 1.80 23.89
C ILE A 202 22.26 1.89 25.05
N PRO A 203 21.87 2.46 26.21
CA PRO A 203 22.72 2.54 27.40
C PRO A 203 23.13 1.16 27.95
N GLU A 204 24.29 1.08 28.62
CA GLU A 204 24.79 -0.16 29.25
C GLU A 204 23.91 -0.62 30.43
N GLU A 205 23.07 0.28 30.93
CA GLU A 205 22.06 0.00 31.95
C GLU A 205 21.02 -1.02 31.46
N ILE A 206 20.91 -1.32 30.16
CA ILE A 206 20.05 -2.41 29.68
C ILE A 206 20.39 -3.76 30.33
N GLY A 207 21.65 -3.99 30.71
CA GLY A 207 22.09 -5.17 31.44
C GLY A 207 21.43 -5.33 32.82
N GLN A 208 20.71 -4.33 33.30
CA GLN A 208 19.99 -4.38 34.57
C GLN A 208 18.67 -5.14 34.50
N LEU A 209 18.13 -5.34 33.30
CA LEU A 209 16.82 -5.96 33.07
C LEU A 209 16.93 -7.49 33.00
N GLN A 210 17.33 -8.11 34.11
CA GLN A 210 17.69 -9.54 34.18
C GLN A 210 16.53 -10.52 33.86
N LYS A 211 15.27 -10.05 33.90
CA LYS A 211 14.08 -10.82 33.51
C LYS A 211 13.67 -10.66 32.04
N LEU A 212 14.38 -9.83 31.29
CA LEU A 212 14.04 -9.53 29.90
C LEU A 212 14.14 -10.79 29.03
N ARG A 213 13.05 -11.09 28.31
CA ARG A 213 12.90 -12.19 27.36
C ARG A 213 12.77 -11.70 25.93
N GLU A 214 12.13 -10.56 25.74
CA GLU A 214 11.93 -9.97 24.42
C GLU A 214 12.42 -8.52 24.37
N LEU A 215 13.24 -8.21 23.37
CA LEU A 215 13.74 -6.87 23.10
C LEU A 215 13.48 -6.50 21.64
N LYS A 216 12.69 -5.46 21.41
CA LYS A 216 12.36 -4.95 20.07
C LYS A 216 12.97 -3.57 19.87
N LEU A 217 13.91 -3.47 18.94
CA LEU A 217 14.70 -2.29 18.61
C LEU A 217 14.63 -1.97 17.10
N ASP A 218 13.65 -2.54 16.40
CA ASP A 218 13.42 -2.33 14.97
C ASP A 218 13.12 -0.87 14.63
N ASN A 219 13.44 -0.45 13.39
CA ASN A 219 13.22 0.91 12.89
C ASN A 219 13.82 2.00 13.79
N ASN A 220 15.15 1.99 13.91
CA ASN A 220 15.92 2.96 14.69
C ASN A 220 17.18 3.40 13.93
N LEU A 221 18.11 4.09 14.60
CA LEU A 221 19.35 4.61 14.02
C LEU A 221 20.60 4.01 14.72
N LEU A 222 20.47 2.81 15.28
CA LEU A 222 21.54 2.18 16.08
C LEU A 222 22.73 1.82 15.19
N THR A 223 23.92 2.24 15.59
CA THR A 223 25.19 1.83 14.97
C THR A 223 25.89 0.73 15.74
N GLN A 224 25.52 0.53 17.01
CA GLN A 224 26.06 -0.51 17.88
C GLN A 224 25.02 -0.93 18.93
N VAL A 225 25.22 -2.12 19.50
CA VAL A 225 24.47 -2.64 20.65
C VAL A 225 25.42 -2.74 21.84
N PRO A 226 25.02 -2.34 23.06
CA PRO A 226 25.89 -2.32 24.25
C PRO A 226 26.36 -3.72 24.65
N GLN A 227 27.54 -3.80 25.25
CA GLN A 227 28.19 -5.07 25.62
C GLN A 227 27.39 -5.84 26.68
N THR A 228 26.77 -5.10 27.60
CA THR A 228 25.95 -5.65 28.69
C THR A 228 24.74 -6.44 28.21
N ILE A 229 24.29 -6.31 26.96
CA ILE A 229 23.19 -7.13 26.45
C ILE A 229 23.50 -8.62 26.51
N THR A 230 24.78 -8.98 26.35
CA THR A 230 25.28 -10.37 26.40
C THR A 230 25.20 -10.99 27.80
N THR A 231 24.85 -10.20 28.81
CA THR A 231 24.67 -10.64 30.20
C THR A 231 23.23 -11.02 30.53
N LEU A 232 22.27 -10.79 29.62
CA LEU A 232 20.85 -11.07 29.83
C LEU A 232 20.56 -12.58 29.69
N PRO A 233 20.23 -13.30 30.79
CA PRO A 233 20.22 -14.76 30.79
C PRO A 233 18.97 -15.37 30.12
N ASN A 234 17.88 -14.59 30.06
CA ASN A 234 16.56 -15.07 29.65
C ASN A 234 16.13 -14.57 28.26
N LEU A 235 17.00 -13.84 27.54
CA LEU A 235 16.64 -13.24 26.26
C LEU A 235 16.40 -14.33 25.21
N GLN A 236 15.18 -14.35 24.67
CA GLN A 236 14.66 -15.33 23.72
C GLN A 236 14.40 -14.72 22.34
N HIS A 237 13.94 -13.46 22.30
CA HIS A 237 13.60 -12.76 21.07
C HIS A 237 14.33 -11.43 21.02
N MET A 238 15.02 -11.19 19.92
CA MET A 238 15.70 -9.93 19.67
C MET A 238 15.47 -9.46 18.23
N ASP A 239 14.85 -8.29 18.09
CA ASP A 239 14.64 -7.63 16.79
C ASP A 239 15.47 -6.35 16.72
N LEU A 240 16.38 -6.30 15.75
CA LEU A 240 17.29 -5.19 15.44
C LEU A 240 17.13 -4.73 13.99
N SER A 241 16.05 -5.11 13.32
CA SER A 241 15.85 -4.79 11.91
C SER A 241 15.79 -3.27 11.63
N HIS A 242 16.09 -2.85 10.41
CA HIS A 242 16.08 -1.44 10.00
C HIS A 242 16.88 -0.53 10.94
N ASN A 243 18.16 -0.85 11.10
CA ASN A 243 19.13 -0.04 11.84
C ASN A 243 20.38 0.20 10.97
N LYS A 244 21.49 0.62 11.59
CA LYS A 244 22.78 0.88 10.94
C LYS A 244 23.91 0.05 11.57
N LEU A 245 23.59 -1.16 12.02
CA LEU A 245 24.54 -2.04 12.69
C LEU A 245 25.50 -2.69 11.69
N GLU A 246 26.79 -2.66 12.01
CA GLU A 246 27.84 -3.34 11.24
C GLU A 246 28.21 -4.71 11.81
N THR A 247 28.03 -4.91 13.12
CA THR A 247 28.35 -6.14 13.85
C THR A 247 27.52 -6.26 15.14
N LEU A 248 27.63 -7.40 15.83
CA LEU A 248 27.07 -7.66 17.16
C LEU A 248 28.19 -7.62 18.23
N PRO A 249 27.87 -7.37 19.51
CA PRO A 249 28.88 -7.25 20.56
C PRO A 249 29.58 -8.58 20.86
N ASP A 250 30.81 -8.51 21.35
CA ASP A 250 31.64 -9.68 21.67
C ASP A 250 30.95 -10.61 22.67
N GLY A 251 31.11 -11.92 22.52
CA GLY A 251 30.49 -12.87 23.45
C GLY A 251 28.95 -12.96 23.32
N PHE A 252 28.38 -12.52 22.19
CA PHE A 252 26.96 -12.71 21.83
C PHE A 252 26.48 -14.16 22.00
N SER A 253 27.40 -15.12 21.84
CA SER A 253 27.18 -16.55 22.06
C SER A 253 26.73 -16.94 23.49
N ARG A 254 26.79 -16.01 24.46
CA ARG A 254 26.29 -16.20 25.84
C ARG A 254 24.77 -16.20 25.95
N LEU A 255 24.05 -15.66 24.96
CA LEU A 255 22.59 -15.60 24.91
C LEU A 255 21.97 -16.97 24.58
N LYS A 256 22.21 -17.98 25.43
CA LYS A 256 21.88 -19.38 25.14
C LYS A 256 20.40 -19.68 24.97
N GLN A 257 19.52 -18.79 25.42
CA GLN A 257 18.07 -18.93 25.29
C GLN A 257 17.50 -18.27 24.03
N LEU A 258 18.34 -17.61 23.21
CA LEU A 258 17.89 -16.90 22.03
C LEU A 258 17.32 -17.87 20.99
N GLN A 259 16.05 -17.65 20.61
CA GLN A 259 15.28 -18.44 19.65
C GLN A 259 15.01 -17.66 18.37
N TYR A 260 14.90 -16.32 18.47
CA TYR A 260 14.63 -15.43 17.35
C TYR A 260 15.64 -14.29 17.33
N LEU A 261 16.33 -14.13 16.20
CA LEU A 261 17.22 -13.01 15.92
C LEU A 261 16.88 -12.42 14.55
N ASN A 262 16.51 -11.15 14.53
CA ASN A 262 16.28 -10.39 13.31
C ASN A 262 17.26 -9.22 13.23
N ILE A 263 18.10 -9.20 12.19
CA ILE A 263 19.03 -8.11 11.86
C ILE A 263 18.80 -7.62 10.42
N TRP A 264 17.60 -7.84 9.86
CA TRP A 264 17.22 -7.42 8.52
C TRP A 264 17.49 -5.93 8.26
N ASN A 265 17.96 -5.59 7.07
CA ASN A 265 18.17 -4.21 6.62
C ASN A 265 19.07 -3.40 7.57
N ASN A 266 20.30 -3.90 7.72
CA ASN A 266 21.41 -3.26 8.42
C ASN A 266 22.59 -3.12 7.44
N VAL A 267 23.83 -3.00 7.95
CA VAL A 267 25.04 -2.86 7.13
C VAL A 267 26.10 -3.94 7.44
N PHE A 268 25.65 -5.13 7.84
CA PHE A 268 26.54 -6.27 8.12
C PHE A 268 27.25 -6.73 6.84
N LYS A 269 28.58 -6.87 6.91
CA LYS A 269 29.40 -7.44 5.83
C LYS A 269 29.68 -8.92 6.02
N GLU A 270 29.67 -9.36 7.27
CA GLU A 270 29.82 -10.75 7.70
C GLU A 270 28.94 -11.00 8.93
N ILE A 271 28.55 -12.26 9.13
CA ILE A 271 27.85 -12.68 10.35
C ILE A 271 28.89 -13.19 11.35
N PRO A 272 28.93 -12.65 12.59
CA PRO A 272 29.88 -13.11 13.60
C PRO A 272 29.73 -14.62 13.89
N GLU A 273 30.85 -15.35 13.99
CA GLU A 273 30.85 -16.80 14.25
C GLU A 273 30.17 -17.16 15.57
N GLU A 274 30.09 -16.21 16.51
CA GLU A 274 29.42 -16.32 17.80
C GLU A 274 27.93 -16.63 17.65
N VAL A 275 27.26 -16.09 16.62
CA VAL A 275 25.85 -16.36 16.31
C VAL A 275 25.65 -17.85 16.03
N CYS A 276 26.64 -18.50 15.39
CA CYS A 276 26.61 -19.93 15.07
C CYS A 276 26.71 -20.84 16.30
N SER A 277 26.90 -20.28 17.51
CA SER A 277 26.96 -21.02 18.79
C SER A 277 25.64 -20.95 19.58
N LEU A 278 24.59 -20.37 19.01
CA LEU A 278 23.25 -20.23 19.59
C LEU A 278 22.37 -21.42 19.20
N LEU A 279 22.56 -22.56 19.87
CA LEU A 279 21.95 -23.84 19.47
C LEU A 279 20.41 -23.89 19.58
N HIS A 280 19.79 -22.98 20.33
CA HIS A 280 18.33 -22.87 20.44
C HIS A 280 17.72 -21.91 19.41
N LEU A 281 18.53 -21.28 18.55
CA LEU A 281 18.06 -20.34 17.55
C LEU A 281 17.21 -21.09 16.51
N GLN A 282 15.95 -20.68 16.38
CA GLN A 282 14.97 -21.25 15.46
C GLN A 282 14.76 -20.37 14.24
N VAL A 283 14.80 -19.05 14.43
CA VAL A 283 14.59 -18.06 13.37
C VAL A 283 15.77 -17.11 13.31
N LEU A 284 16.34 -16.98 12.12
CA LEU A 284 17.42 -16.04 11.82
C LEU A 284 17.08 -15.26 10.54
N ASP A 285 16.92 -13.95 10.68
CA ASP A 285 16.77 -13.04 9.55
C ASP A 285 17.98 -12.12 9.43
N ILE A 286 18.72 -12.29 8.34
CA ILE A 286 19.89 -11.48 7.98
C ILE A 286 19.72 -10.77 6.64
N SER A 287 18.51 -10.74 6.10
CA SER A 287 18.20 -10.20 4.79
C SER A 287 18.61 -8.72 4.67
N GLY A 288 18.74 -8.20 3.45
CA GLY A 288 18.99 -6.77 3.23
C GLY A 288 20.32 -6.27 3.77
N ASN A 289 21.30 -7.17 3.95
CA ASN A 289 22.66 -6.84 4.37
C ASN A 289 23.65 -7.14 3.23
N PRO A 290 24.72 -6.36 3.05
CA PRO A 290 25.72 -6.57 1.99
C PRO A 290 26.68 -7.75 2.29
N LEU A 291 26.12 -8.92 2.61
CA LEU A 291 26.86 -10.15 2.92
C LEU A 291 27.37 -10.81 1.65
N LYS A 292 28.66 -11.17 1.63
CA LYS A 292 29.31 -11.87 0.50
C LYS A 292 29.37 -13.38 0.66
N CYS A 293 29.41 -13.87 1.90
CA CYS A 293 29.43 -15.30 2.24
C CYS A 293 28.77 -15.53 3.60
N LEU A 294 28.39 -16.77 3.88
CA LEU A 294 27.98 -17.21 5.21
C LEU A 294 29.16 -17.88 5.94
N PRO A 295 29.22 -17.78 7.28
CA PRO A 295 30.26 -18.46 8.05
C PRO A 295 30.11 -19.98 7.97
N ASP A 296 31.23 -20.71 7.84
CA ASP A 296 31.23 -22.18 7.72
C ASP A 296 30.57 -22.88 8.91
N LYS A 297 30.63 -22.26 10.10
CA LYS A 297 30.05 -22.78 11.33
C LYS A 297 28.53 -22.63 11.39
N ILE A 298 27.87 -21.97 10.44
CA ILE A 298 26.40 -21.80 10.45
C ILE A 298 25.67 -23.15 10.47
N SER A 299 26.27 -24.21 9.92
CA SER A 299 25.75 -25.58 9.96
C SER A 299 25.62 -26.16 11.38
N LYS A 300 26.22 -25.53 12.39
CA LYS A 300 26.03 -25.89 13.81
C LYS A 300 24.66 -25.50 14.36
N LEU A 301 23.93 -24.61 13.68
CA LEU A 301 22.59 -24.19 14.06
C LEU A 301 21.54 -25.25 13.68
N THR A 302 21.68 -26.46 14.22
CA THR A 302 20.82 -27.60 13.87
C THR A 302 19.37 -27.44 14.31
N GLY A 303 19.09 -26.52 15.24
CA GLY A 303 17.74 -26.14 15.64
C GLY A 303 17.08 -25.06 14.76
N LEU A 304 17.79 -24.52 13.76
CA LEU A 304 17.29 -23.47 12.89
C LEU A 304 16.23 -24.03 11.95
N THR A 305 15.03 -23.48 12.01
CA THR A 305 13.89 -23.86 11.17
C THR A 305 13.66 -22.84 10.07
N TRP A 306 13.82 -21.54 10.35
CA TRP A 306 13.54 -20.47 9.40
C TRP A 306 14.79 -19.61 9.19
N LEU A 307 15.19 -19.46 7.93
CA LEU A 307 16.34 -18.67 7.52
C LEU A 307 15.95 -17.70 6.40
N TYR A 308 16.17 -16.41 6.66
CA TYR A 308 15.94 -15.33 5.71
C TYR A 308 17.27 -14.69 5.34
N ILE A 309 17.63 -14.77 4.06
CA ILE A 309 18.88 -14.25 3.48
C ILE A 309 18.61 -13.50 2.17
N SER A 310 17.43 -12.91 2.05
CA SER A 310 16.99 -12.22 0.82
C SER A 310 17.68 -10.86 0.70
N ASN A 311 17.84 -10.33 -0.51
CA ASN A 311 18.48 -9.03 -0.78
C ASN A 311 19.89 -8.93 -0.16
N CYS A 312 20.65 -10.02 -0.25
CA CYS A 312 22.06 -10.07 0.14
C CYS A 312 22.96 -9.84 -1.10
N GLN A 313 24.28 -9.99 -0.95
CA GLN A 313 25.25 -9.77 -2.03
C GLN A 313 26.21 -10.96 -2.18
N PHE A 314 25.69 -12.18 -2.10
CA PHE A 314 26.55 -13.37 -2.08
C PHE A 314 27.31 -13.51 -3.41
N ASP A 315 28.59 -13.88 -3.31
CA ASP A 315 29.45 -14.10 -4.49
C ASP A 315 29.06 -15.38 -5.25
N GLU A 316 28.55 -16.38 -4.53
CA GLU A 316 28.02 -17.65 -5.03
C GLU A 316 26.91 -18.18 -4.09
N PHE A 317 26.21 -19.23 -4.50
CA PHE A 317 25.18 -19.83 -3.66
C PHE A 317 25.78 -20.28 -2.32
N PRO A 318 25.21 -19.88 -1.17
CA PRO A 318 25.76 -20.19 0.15
C PRO A 318 25.54 -21.67 0.50
N ARG A 319 26.45 -22.54 0.04
CA ARG A 319 26.39 -24.00 0.22
C ARG A 319 26.31 -24.45 1.67
N GLN A 320 26.74 -23.61 2.60
CA GLN A 320 26.62 -23.85 4.04
C GLN A 320 25.17 -24.06 4.48
N VAL A 321 24.19 -23.41 3.83
CA VAL A 321 22.75 -23.58 4.12
C VAL A 321 22.29 -25.01 3.86
N LEU A 322 22.93 -25.72 2.92
CA LEU A 322 22.57 -27.09 2.53
C LEU A 322 22.88 -28.14 3.60
N GLN A 323 23.59 -27.74 4.66
CA GLN A 323 23.91 -28.59 5.81
C GLN A 323 22.85 -28.46 6.94
N LEU A 324 21.89 -27.54 6.79
CA LEU A 324 20.82 -27.30 7.76
C LEU A 324 19.62 -28.21 7.46
N GLU A 325 19.77 -29.52 7.65
CA GLU A 325 18.73 -30.51 7.28
C GLU A 325 17.40 -30.32 8.04
N GLY A 326 17.42 -29.65 9.20
CA GLY A 326 16.23 -29.30 9.97
C GLY A 326 15.46 -28.07 9.45
N LEU A 327 15.94 -27.41 8.41
CA LEU A 327 15.35 -26.18 7.90
C LEU A 327 14.00 -26.43 7.23
N GLU A 328 12.98 -25.69 7.67
CA GLU A 328 11.61 -25.74 7.17
C GLU A 328 11.32 -24.62 6.16
N LYS A 329 11.91 -23.44 6.36
CA LYS A 329 11.68 -22.27 5.50
C LYS A 329 12.97 -21.58 5.13
N LEU A 330 13.15 -21.36 3.84
CA LEU A 330 14.33 -20.72 3.29
C LEU A 330 13.91 -19.60 2.32
N TYR A 331 14.21 -18.36 2.71
CA TYR A 331 13.92 -17.18 1.91
C TYR A 331 15.22 -16.55 1.38
N MET A 332 15.49 -16.75 0.10
CA MET A 332 16.67 -16.29 -0.62
C MET A 332 16.22 -15.55 -1.88
N GLY A 333 15.34 -14.55 -1.75
CA GLY A 333 15.03 -13.67 -2.89
C GLY A 333 16.19 -12.73 -3.19
N ASN A 334 16.56 -12.53 -4.46
CA ASN A 334 17.63 -11.60 -4.87
C ASN A 334 18.92 -11.74 -4.02
N TRP A 335 19.43 -12.97 -3.92
CA TRP A 335 20.51 -13.32 -3.00
C TRP A 335 21.92 -13.05 -3.56
N ALA A 336 22.07 -13.05 -4.89
CA ALA A 336 23.35 -12.92 -5.56
C ALA A 336 23.72 -11.44 -5.76
N GLY A 337 25.01 -11.11 -5.65
CA GLY A 337 25.50 -9.77 -5.98
C GLY A 337 25.36 -9.40 -7.47
N GLU A 338 25.40 -8.11 -7.78
CA GLU A 338 25.28 -7.62 -9.16
C GLU A 338 26.30 -8.28 -10.10
N GLY A 339 25.82 -8.85 -11.20
CA GLY A 339 26.65 -9.53 -12.21
C GLY A 339 27.17 -10.92 -11.80
N LYS A 340 26.77 -11.46 -10.65
CA LYS A 340 27.15 -12.81 -10.19
C LYS A 340 26.23 -13.91 -10.74
N PRO A 341 26.74 -15.15 -10.88
CA PRO A 341 25.92 -16.25 -11.34
C PRO A 341 24.93 -16.68 -10.26
N SER A 342 23.64 -16.59 -10.58
CA SER A 342 22.58 -17.12 -9.74
C SER A 342 22.30 -18.56 -10.12
N LEU A 343 23.10 -19.49 -9.60
CA LEU A 343 22.91 -20.93 -9.81
C LEU A 343 22.58 -21.61 -8.49
N VAL A 344 21.52 -22.42 -8.49
CA VAL A 344 21.17 -23.27 -7.34
C VAL A 344 21.84 -24.64 -7.51
N PRO A 345 22.58 -25.15 -6.52
CA PRO A 345 23.25 -26.45 -6.61
C PRO A 345 22.28 -27.64 -6.45
N GLU A 346 22.63 -28.79 -7.04
CA GLU A 346 21.88 -30.06 -6.92
C GLU A 346 21.70 -30.52 -5.47
N ASP A 347 22.67 -30.22 -4.61
CA ASP A 347 22.63 -30.56 -3.19
C ASP A 347 21.47 -29.88 -2.42
N ILE A 348 20.72 -28.95 -3.02
CA ILE A 348 19.49 -28.39 -2.43
C ILE A 348 18.48 -29.46 -2.04
N GLY A 349 18.47 -30.60 -2.76
CA GLY A 349 17.61 -31.74 -2.45
C GLY A 349 17.87 -32.37 -1.08
N ARG A 350 18.97 -32.06 -0.40
CA ARG A 350 19.26 -32.53 0.97
C ARG A 350 18.31 -31.97 2.03
N LEU A 351 17.69 -30.81 1.78
CA LEU A 351 16.79 -30.14 2.71
C LEU A 351 15.39 -30.80 2.73
N LYS A 352 15.31 -32.05 3.15
CA LYS A 352 14.08 -32.86 3.04
C LYS A 352 12.90 -32.34 3.87
N ASN A 353 13.16 -31.53 4.91
CA ASN A 353 12.13 -30.92 5.75
C ASN A 353 11.62 -29.56 5.21
N LEU A 354 12.16 -29.09 4.08
CA LEU A 354 11.84 -27.78 3.56
C LEU A 354 10.39 -27.72 3.05
N GLN A 355 9.61 -26.81 3.64
CA GLN A 355 8.21 -26.54 3.32
C GLN A 355 8.06 -25.28 2.46
N VAL A 356 8.94 -24.28 2.63
CA VAL A 356 8.91 -23.04 1.86
C VAL A 356 10.29 -22.76 1.28
N LEU A 357 10.32 -22.52 -0.03
CA LEU A 357 11.52 -22.09 -0.76
C LEU A 357 11.20 -20.84 -1.58
N ASP A 358 11.78 -19.70 -1.20
CA ASP A 358 11.69 -18.45 -1.96
C ASP A 358 13.03 -18.15 -2.64
N LEU A 359 13.00 -18.10 -3.96
CA LEU A 359 14.10 -17.81 -4.89
C LEU A 359 13.71 -16.67 -5.86
N ARG A 360 12.82 -15.76 -5.43
CA ARG A 360 12.36 -14.66 -6.28
C ARG A 360 13.50 -13.73 -6.71
N GLU A 361 13.31 -12.99 -7.80
CA GLU A 361 14.20 -11.90 -8.25
C GLU A 361 15.68 -12.31 -8.33
N SER A 362 15.95 -13.58 -8.59
CA SER A 362 17.31 -14.13 -8.55
C SER A 362 17.92 -14.23 -9.94
N GLY A 363 17.21 -13.89 -11.01
CA GLY A 363 17.72 -14.01 -12.38
C GLY A 363 17.91 -15.47 -12.86
N LEU A 364 17.23 -16.43 -12.23
CA LEU A 364 17.31 -17.85 -12.57
C LEU A 364 16.69 -18.15 -13.94
N GLU A 365 17.34 -19.02 -14.71
CA GLU A 365 16.84 -19.52 -16.00
C GLU A 365 16.39 -20.99 -15.94
N SER A 366 16.88 -21.74 -14.95
CA SER A 366 16.57 -23.15 -14.72
C SER A 366 16.64 -23.50 -13.23
N LEU A 367 16.08 -24.66 -12.85
CA LEU A 367 16.20 -25.25 -11.52
C LEU A 367 16.96 -26.58 -11.61
N PRO A 368 17.80 -26.93 -10.61
CA PRO A 368 18.48 -28.23 -10.56
C PRO A 368 17.50 -29.36 -10.23
N ASP A 369 17.84 -30.60 -10.60
CA ASP A 369 17.00 -31.78 -10.38
C ASP A 369 16.71 -32.02 -8.88
N GLY A 370 17.65 -31.66 -8.02
CA GLY A 370 17.53 -31.71 -6.57
C GLY A 370 16.32 -30.96 -6.01
N VAL A 371 15.82 -29.91 -6.66
CA VAL A 371 14.57 -29.23 -6.23
C VAL A 371 13.39 -30.19 -6.30
N GLY A 372 13.34 -31.05 -7.32
CA GLY A 372 12.27 -32.05 -7.48
C GLY A 372 12.27 -33.13 -6.38
N GLU A 373 13.32 -33.23 -5.58
CA GLU A 373 13.40 -34.18 -4.47
C GLU A 373 12.89 -33.63 -3.12
N LEU A 374 12.43 -32.37 -3.08
CA LEU A 374 11.91 -31.72 -1.88
C LEU A 374 10.46 -32.14 -1.62
N SER A 375 10.30 -33.34 -1.07
CA SER A 375 8.97 -33.96 -0.92
C SER A 375 8.02 -33.21 0.00
N GLU A 376 8.53 -32.50 1.01
CA GLU A 376 7.70 -31.74 1.97
C GLU A 376 7.38 -30.31 1.50
N LEU A 377 7.83 -29.90 0.32
CA LEU A 377 7.67 -28.53 -0.16
C LEU A 377 6.19 -28.20 -0.42
N LEU A 378 5.70 -27.17 0.27
CA LEU A 378 4.33 -26.66 0.21
C LEU A 378 4.24 -25.38 -0.64
N GLU A 379 5.28 -24.56 -0.60
CA GLU A 379 5.35 -23.28 -1.30
C GLU A 379 6.69 -23.11 -2.02
N LEU A 380 6.61 -22.79 -3.30
CA LEU A 380 7.76 -22.44 -4.14
C LEU A 380 7.51 -21.07 -4.77
N ASN A 381 8.37 -20.11 -4.44
CA ASN A 381 8.35 -18.79 -5.04
C ASN A 381 9.58 -18.60 -5.94
N ILE A 382 9.35 -18.53 -7.25
CA ILE A 382 10.38 -18.25 -8.26
C ILE A 382 9.95 -17.06 -9.14
N ALA A 383 9.18 -16.14 -8.58
CA ALA A 383 8.74 -14.93 -9.27
C ALA A 383 9.90 -13.98 -9.62
N GLY A 384 9.78 -13.13 -10.63
CA GLY A 384 10.82 -12.14 -10.98
C GLY A 384 12.09 -12.77 -11.57
N ASN A 385 11.98 -13.92 -12.23
CA ASN A 385 13.11 -14.66 -12.80
C ASN A 385 13.04 -14.68 -14.34
N ARG A 386 13.86 -15.51 -14.99
CA ARG A 386 14.01 -15.56 -16.46
C ARG A 386 13.50 -16.89 -17.05
N PHE A 387 12.63 -17.61 -16.35
CA PHE A 387 12.11 -18.89 -16.83
C PHE A 387 11.26 -18.70 -18.08
N THR A 388 11.54 -19.48 -19.13
CA THR A 388 10.80 -19.46 -20.41
C THR A 388 9.69 -20.52 -20.49
N SER A 389 9.73 -21.48 -19.58
CA SER A 389 8.75 -22.55 -19.39
C SER A 389 8.69 -22.92 -17.91
N VAL A 390 7.62 -23.61 -17.50
CA VAL A 390 7.52 -24.16 -16.13
C VAL A 390 8.56 -25.28 -15.98
N PRO A 391 9.50 -25.19 -15.02
CA PRO A 391 10.50 -26.23 -14.80
C PRO A 391 9.90 -27.63 -14.58
N GLU A 392 10.46 -28.65 -15.25
CA GLU A 392 9.94 -30.02 -15.16
C GLU A 392 10.08 -30.60 -13.74
N GLN A 393 11.08 -30.17 -12.99
CA GLN A 393 11.36 -30.56 -11.61
C GLN A 393 10.17 -30.28 -10.68
N ILE A 394 9.39 -29.23 -10.95
CA ILE A 394 8.18 -28.87 -10.18
C ILE A 394 7.13 -29.99 -10.26
N MET A 395 7.14 -30.80 -11.33
CA MET A 395 6.17 -31.89 -11.50
C MET A 395 6.42 -33.05 -10.52
N ASN A 396 7.60 -33.13 -9.92
CA ASN A 396 7.95 -34.16 -8.92
C ASN A 396 7.53 -33.76 -7.50
N LEU A 397 7.14 -32.50 -7.28
CA LEU A 397 6.74 -31.98 -5.97
C LEU A 397 5.32 -32.43 -5.61
N SER A 398 5.22 -33.53 -4.89
CA SER A 398 3.92 -34.16 -4.58
C SER A 398 3.04 -33.39 -3.58
N ASN A 399 3.62 -32.54 -2.73
CA ASN A 399 2.94 -31.82 -1.65
C ASN A 399 2.68 -30.34 -1.93
N ILE A 400 3.16 -29.82 -3.06
CA ILE A 400 3.11 -28.40 -3.39
C ILE A 400 1.66 -27.89 -3.44
N ARG A 401 1.43 -26.76 -2.77
CA ARG A 401 0.13 -26.09 -2.65
C ARG A 401 0.13 -24.70 -3.28
N GLN A 402 1.25 -23.99 -3.17
CA GLN A 402 1.40 -22.63 -3.65
C GLN A 402 2.60 -22.54 -4.58
N LEU A 403 2.39 -21.98 -5.76
CA LEU A 403 3.42 -21.82 -6.78
C LEU A 403 3.39 -20.40 -7.34
N HIS A 404 4.41 -19.62 -7.03
CA HIS A 404 4.53 -18.24 -7.50
C HIS A 404 5.54 -18.18 -8.66
N LEU A 405 5.00 -17.96 -9.86
CA LEU A 405 5.71 -17.93 -11.14
C LEU A 405 5.58 -16.56 -11.82
N SER A 406 5.08 -15.54 -11.12
CA SER A 406 4.82 -14.23 -11.70
C SER A 406 6.10 -13.53 -12.17
N ASP A 407 5.99 -12.58 -13.08
CA ASP A 407 7.12 -11.79 -13.61
C ASP A 407 8.25 -12.70 -14.13
N ASN A 408 7.91 -13.51 -15.13
CA ASN A 408 8.81 -14.44 -15.80
C ASN A 408 8.58 -14.38 -17.32
N ARG A 409 9.24 -15.24 -18.08
CA ARG A 409 9.13 -15.31 -19.56
C ARG A 409 8.36 -16.53 -20.04
N ILE A 410 7.48 -17.08 -19.20
CA ILE A 410 6.76 -18.33 -19.48
C ILE A 410 5.69 -18.06 -20.54
N SER A 411 5.85 -18.69 -21.70
CA SER A 411 4.92 -18.50 -22.82
C SER A 411 3.80 -19.54 -22.87
N ARG A 412 4.01 -20.73 -22.29
CA ARG A 412 3.05 -21.84 -22.34
C ARG A 412 3.13 -22.72 -21.09
N LEU A 413 1.98 -23.20 -20.60
CA LEU A 413 1.93 -24.20 -19.54
C LEU A 413 1.95 -25.63 -20.11
N PRO A 414 2.70 -26.55 -19.49
CA PRO A 414 2.74 -27.95 -19.91
C PRO A 414 1.47 -28.69 -19.47
N LEU A 415 0.99 -29.64 -20.30
CA LEU A 415 -0.21 -30.44 -19.95
C LEU A 415 0.01 -31.35 -18.73
N THR A 416 1.26 -31.67 -18.42
CA THR A 416 1.66 -32.45 -17.24
C THR A 416 1.31 -31.75 -15.92
N LEU A 417 1.09 -30.43 -15.94
CA LEU A 417 0.63 -29.66 -14.78
C LEU A 417 -0.68 -30.22 -14.19
N SER A 418 -1.54 -30.83 -15.03
CA SER A 418 -2.78 -31.50 -14.60
C SER A 418 -2.58 -32.55 -13.50
N ARG A 419 -1.37 -33.11 -13.36
CA ARG A 419 -1.03 -34.15 -12.37
C ARG A 419 -0.84 -33.58 -10.95
N MET A 420 -0.74 -32.27 -10.79
CA MET A 420 -0.51 -31.60 -9.51
C MET A 420 -1.81 -31.46 -8.71
N ALA A 421 -2.29 -32.55 -8.11
CA ALA A 421 -3.60 -32.62 -7.47
C ALA A 421 -3.75 -31.77 -6.19
N ARG A 422 -2.64 -31.39 -5.55
CA ARG A 422 -2.62 -30.62 -4.29
C ARG A 422 -2.41 -29.11 -4.47
N LEU A 423 -2.18 -28.67 -5.70
CA LEU A 423 -1.93 -27.27 -6.02
C LEU A 423 -3.23 -26.46 -5.84
N VAL A 424 -3.21 -25.54 -4.87
CA VAL A 424 -4.35 -24.69 -4.51
C VAL A 424 -4.21 -23.33 -5.18
N GLU A 425 -2.99 -22.80 -5.21
CA GLU A 425 -2.69 -21.46 -5.69
C GLU A 425 -1.50 -21.49 -6.66
N MET A 426 -1.68 -20.84 -7.79
CA MET A 426 -0.65 -20.66 -8.81
C MET A 426 -0.74 -19.25 -9.36
N ASN A 427 0.26 -18.42 -9.06
CA ASN A 427 0.35 -17.06 -9.57
C ASN A 427 1.22 -17.05 -10.83
N MET A 428 0.60 -16.74 -11.97
CA MET A 428 1.25 -16.66 -13.29
C MET A 428 1.24 -15.25 -13.89
N LYS A 429 0.94 -14.21 -13.10
CA LYS A 429 0.85 -12.83 -13.59
C LYS A 429 2.16 -12.37 -14.24
N ASP A 430 2.10 -11.39 -15.12
CA ASP A 430 3.30 -10.79 -15.74
C ASP A 430 4.17 -11.84 -16.47
N ASN A 431 3.53 -12.76 -17.19
CA ASN A 431 4.16 -13.70 -18.10
C ASN A 431 3.55 -13.55 -19.51
N PRO A 432 4.33 -13.73 -20.60
CA PRO A 432 3.84 -13.67 -21.97
C PRO A 432 3.06 -14.94 -22.37
N LEU A 433 2.08 -15.35 -21.57
CA LEU A 433 1.32 -16.58 -21.77
C LEU A 433 0.46 -16.50 -23.03
N THR A 434 0.74 -17.42 -23.96
CA THR A 434 -0.07 -17.71 -25.15
C THR A 434 -0.99 -18.90 -24.93
N TYR A 435 -0.73 -19.72 -23.91
CA TYR A 435 -1.47 -20.94 -23.62
C TYR A 435 -1.30 -21.39 -22.15
N PRO A 436 -2.37 -21.57 -21.35
CA PRO A 436 -3.79 -21.38 -21.65
C PRO A 436 -4.09 -19.94 -22.08
N PRO A 437 -5.20 -19.71 -22.79
CA PRO A 437 -5.53 -18.37 -23.22
C PRO A 437 -5.79 -17.46 -22.00
N PRO A 438 -5.55 -16.13 -22.13
CA PRO A 438 -5.58 -15.21 -20.99
C PRO A 438 -6.86 -15.26 -20.15
N ASP A 439 -8.01 -15.49 -20.80
CA ASP A 439 -9.33 -15.59 -20.15
C ASP A 439 -9.44 -16.78 -19.19
N VAL A 440 -8.69 -17.86 -19.43
CA VAL A 440 -8.59 -19.01 -18.53
C VAL A 440 -7.67 -18.68 -17.36
N CYS A 441 -6.57 -17.98 -17.64
CA CYS A 441 -5.60 -17.58 -16.63
C CYS A 441 -6.20 -16.59 -15.61
N GLU A 442 -7.09 -15.70 -16.03
CA GLU A 442 -7.77 -14.71 -15.19
C GLU A 442 -8.81 -15.30 -14.23
N LYS A 443 -9.36 -16.48 -14.56
CA LYS A 443 -10.33 -17.22 -13.72
C LYS A 443 -9.67 -17.95 -12.54
N GLY A 444 -8.34 -17.90 -12.43
CA GLY A 444 -7.58 -18.46 -11.33
C GLY A 444 -7.19 -19.95 -11.50
N THR A 445 -6.45 -20.46 -10.52
CA THR A 445 -5.76 -21.76 -10.57
C THR A 445 -6.68 -22.94 -10.88
N ALA A 446 -7.89 -22.96 -10.32
CA ALA A 446 -8.85 -24.03 -10.59
C ALA A 446 -9.25 -24.11 -12.07
N ALA A 447 -9.54 -22.96 -12.69
CA ALA A 447 -9.93 -22.89 -14.09
C ALA A 447 -8.78 -23.26 -15.04
N ILE A 448 -7.55 -22.83 -14.72
CA ILE A 448 -6.34 -23.24 -15.44
C ILE A 448 -6.18 -24.77 -15.38
N MET A 449 -6.33 -25.36 -14.19
CA MET A 449 -6.20 -26.79 -14.00
C MET A 449 -7.31 -27.59 -14.70
N ASP A 450 -8.55 -27.09 -14.70
CA ASP A 450 -9.67 -27.68 -15.44
C ASP A 450 -9.46 -27.61 -16.96
N PHE A 451 -8.97 -26.47 -17.47
CA PHE A 451 -8.64 -26.29 -18.88
C PHE A 451 -7.54 -27.26 -19.31
N VAL A 452 -6.44 -27.32 -18.57
CA VAL A 452 -5.32 -28.22 -18.87
C VAL A 452 -5.76 -29.69 -18.83
N ARG A 453 -6.60 -30.09 -17.86
CA ARG A 453 -7.21 -31.43 -17.80
C ARG A 453 -8.12 -31.71 -19.01
N THR A 454 -8.92 -30.75 -19.43
CA THR A 454 -9.83 -30.89 -20.58
C THR A 454 -9.06 -30.99 -21.89
N GLU A 455 -8.03 -30.19 -22.09
CA GLU A 455 -7.19 -30.24 -23.28
C GLU A 455 -6.34 -31.52 -23.35
N LEU A 456 -5.91 -32.05 -22.20
CA LEU A 456 -5.29 -33.37 -22.14
C LEU A 456 -6.26 -34.46 -22.62
N LYS A 457 -7.50 -34.47 -22.12
CA LYS A 457 -8.56 -35.40 -22.58
C LYS A 457 -8.84 -35.27 -24.08
N LYS A 458 -9.01 -34.04 -24.59
CA LYS A 458 -9.22 -33.82 -26.04
C LYS A 458 -8.06 -34.35 -26.89
N LYS A 459 -6.82 -34.21 -26.40
CA LYS A 459 -5.63 -34.73 -27.09
C LYS A 459 -5.65 -36.26 -27.08
N GLU A 460 -5.97 -36.88 -25.95
CA GLU A 460 -6.12 -38.34 -25.82
C GLU A 460 -7.25 -38.86 -26.71
N ASP A 461 -8.42 -38.22 -26.71
CA ASP A 461 -9.56 -38.55 -27.58
C ASP A 461 -9.21 -38.41 -29.06
N LYS A 462 -8.47 -37.37 -29.45
CA LYS A 462 -8.04 -37.18 -30.83
C LYS A 462 -7.09 -38.29 -31.28
N GLU A 463 -6.16 -38.71 -30.42
CA GLU A 463 -5.28 -39.84 -30.71
C GLU A 463 -6.07 -41.17 -30.74
N LEU A 464 -7.03 -41.36 -29.83
CA LEU A 464 -7.90 -42.53 -29.82
C LEU A 464 -8.79 -42.61 -31.08
N ARG A 465 -9.38 -41.50 -31.52
CA ARG A 465 -10.14 -41.40 -32.79
C ARG A 465 -9.29 -41.78 -34.00
N LYS A 466 -7.99 -41.44 -34.02
CA LYS A 466 -7.07 -41.89 -35.09
C LYS A 466 -6.84 -43.40 -35.03
N LEU A 467 -6.69 -43.96 -33.83
CA LEU A 467 -6.54 -45.40 -33.62
C LEU A 467 -7.81 -46.16 -34.03
N PHE A 468 -9.00 -45.66 -33.69
CA PHE A 468 -10.29 -46.23 -34.12
C PHE A 468 -10.51 -46.13 -35.63
N SER A 469 -10.19 -44.98 -36.23
CA SER A 469 -10.21 -44.85 -37.69
C SER A 469 -9.29 -45.87 -38.36
N ARG A 470 -8.10 -46.08 -37.81
CA ARG A 470 -7.16 -47.09 -38.31
C ARG A 470 -7.66 -48.52 -38.11
N PHE A 471 -8.22 -48.84 -36.96
CA PHE A 471 -8.81 -50.13 -36.68
C PHE A 471 -10.01 -50.42 -37.59
N SER A 472 -10.87 -49.43 -37.83
CA SER A 472 -12.05 -49.54 -38.69
C SER A 472 -11.71 -49.89 -40.14
N GLN A 473 -10.48 -49.63 -40.61
CA GLN A 473 -10.03 -50.03 -41.95
C GLN A 473 -9.96 -51.55 -42.14
N ASN A 474 -9.81 -52.29 -41.03
CA ASN A 474 -9.72 -53.75 -41.04
C ASN A 474 -11.11 -54.42 -41.05
N VAL A 475 -12.18 -53.67 -40.74
CA VAL A 475 -13.56 -54.13 -40.86
C VAL A 475 -13.98 -54.03 -42.34
N THR A 476 -14.23 -55.17 -42.97
CA THR A 476 -14.41 -55.23 -44.44
C THR A 476 -15.80 -55.69 -44.87
N LYS A 477 -16.55 -56.33 -43.97
CA LYS A 477 -17.87 -56.89 -44.27
C LYS A 477 -18.97 -56.20 -43.46
N THR A 478 -20.18 -56.14 -44.02
CA THR A 478 -21.31 -55.46 -43.37
C THR A 478 -21.77 -56.16 -42.08
N HIS A 479 -21.72 -57.50 -42.02
CA HIS A 479 -22.06 -58.23 -40.78
C HIS A 479 -21.06 -57.98 -39.65
N GLU A 480 -19.77 -57.75 -39.96
CA GLU A 480 -18.74 -57.42 -38.95
C GLU A 480 -19.06 -56.09 -38.25
N VAL A 481 -19.82 -55.18 -38.89
CA VAL A 481 -20.28 -53.92 -38.29
C VAL A 481 -21.42 -54.16 -37.30
N GLU A 482 -22.32 -55.09 -37.61
CA GLU A 482 -23.44 -55.48 -36.75
C GLU A 482 -22.93 -56.21 -35.52
N ASP A 483 -21.98 -57.14 -35.71
CA ASP A 483 -21.29 -57.84 -34.63
C ASP A 483 -20.49 -56.87 -33.74
N LEU A 484 -19.77 -55.91 -34.35
CA LEU A 484 -19.04 -54.87 -33.61
C LEU A 484 -19.98 -53.97 -32.79
N ALA A 485 -21.14 -53.59 -33.35
CA ALA A 485 -22.13 -52.80 -32.63
C ALA A 485 -22.75 -53.59 -31.46
N GLY A 486 -23.01 -54.88 -31.66
CA GLY A 486 -23.47 -55.78 -30.61
C GLY A 486 -22.46 -55.97 -29.48
N ALA A 487 -21.19 -56.19 -29.82
CA ALA A 487 -20.10 -56.33 -28.85
C ALA A 487 -19.89 -55.05 -28.01
N LEU A 488 -20.10 -53.88 -28.61
CA LEU A 488 -19.95 -52.58 -27.94
C LEU A 488 -21.24 -52.06 -27.30
N GLY A 489 -22.30 -52.88 -27.28
CA GLY A 489 -23.55 -52.59 -26.57
C GLY A 489 -24.44 -51.51 -27.20
N LEU A 490 -24.28 -51.22 -28.50
CA LEU A 490 -25.16 -50.28 -29.21
C LEU A 490 -26.54 -50.91 -29.44
N SER A 491 -27.60 -50.11 -29.32
CA SER A 491 -28.96 -50.57 -29.59
C SER A 491 -29.23 -50.76 -31.10
N ALA A 492 -30.22 -51.61 -31.43
CA ALA A 492 -30.62 -51.85 -32.82
C ALA A 492 -31.08 -50.56 -33.53
N ASP A 493 -31.69 -49.63 -32.79
CA ASP A 493 -32.14 -48.34 -33.31
C ASP A 493 -30.95 -47.42 -33.66
N GLU A 494 -29.90 -47.41 -32.84
CA GLU A 494 -28.66 -46.66 -33.12
C GLU A 494 -27.91 -47.22 -34.32
N LEU A 495 -27.85 -48.54 -34.45
CA LEU A 495 -27.24 -49.22 -35.59
C LEU A 495 -28.01 -48.93 -36.90
N ASN A 496 -29.34 -48.95 -36.85
CA ASN A 496 -30.20 -48.60 -37.98
C ASN A 496 -29.96 -47.15 -38.46
N ILE A 497 -29.77 -46.21 -37.54
CA ILE A 497 -29.43 -44.80 -37.86
C ILE A 497 -28.07 -44.72 -38.56
N ILE A 498 -27.07 -45.46 -38.08
CA ILE A 498 -25.73 -45.50 -38.68
C ILE A 498 -25.77 -46.13 -40.09
N GLN A 499 -26.63 -47.12 -40.30
CA GLN A 499 -26.76 -47.85 -41.57
C GLN A 499 -27.71 -47.20 -42.60
N ALA A 500 -28.57 -46.25 -42.20
CA ALA A 500 -29.59 -45.62 -43.06
C ALA A 500 -29.04 -44.81 -44.27
N SER A 501 -27.74 -44.50 -44.30
CA SER A 501 -27.09 -43.77 -45.39
C SER A 501 -26.64 -44.72 -46.51
N LYS A 502 -27.35 -44.70 -47.65
CA LYS A 502 -27.14 -45.60 -48.82
C LYS A 502 -25.78 -45.48 -49.53
N THR A 503 -24.84 -44.65 -49.05
CA THR A 503 -23.55 -44.36 -49.70
C THR A 503 -22.32 -44.73 -48.84
N GLN A 504 -22.48 -45.41 -47.70
CA GLN A 504 -21.36 -45.69 -46.78
C GLN A 504 -20.81 -47.12 -46.90
N THR A 505 -19.48 -47.23 -46.85
CA THR A 505 -18.75 -48.51 -46.81
C THR A 505 -18.73 -49.09 -45.40
N ALA A 506 -18.56 -50.42 -45.26
CA ALA A 506 -18.50 -51.11 -43.95
C ALA A 506 -17.45 -50.48 -43.00
N ARG A 507 -16.31 -50.03 -43.53
CA ARG A 507 -15.29 -49.28 -42.76
C ARG A 507 -15.82 -47.99 -42.14
N SER A 508 -16.59 -47.22 -42.91
CA SER A 508 -17.19 -45.96 -42.44
C SER A 508 -18.24 -46.21 -41.37
N GLN A 509 -18.99 -47.31 -41.47
CA GLN A 509 -19.99 -47.67 -40.48
C GLN A 509 -19.32 -48.18 -39.19
N ALA A 510 -18.28 -49.00 -39.30
CA ALA A 510 -17.48 -49.45 -38.16
C ALA A 510 -16.84 -48.27 -37.40
N ASN A 511 -16.30 -47.28 -38.11
CA ASN A 511 -15.76 -46.07 -37.48
C ASN A 511 -16.86 -45.31 -36.72
N LYS A 512 -18.08 -45.20 -37.27
CA LYS A 512 -19.21 -44.56 -36.58
C LYS A 512 -19.67 -45.32 -35.35
N VAL A 513 -19.67 -46.65 -35.40
CA VAL A 513 -19.96 -47.50 -34.23
C VAL A 513 -18.93 -47.25 -33.13
N LEU A 514 -17.63 -47.20 -33.46
CA LEU A 514 -16.56 -46.93 -32.49
C LEU A 514 -16.63 -45.50 -31.94
N LEU A 515 -16.94 -44.51 -32.78
CA LEU A 515 -17.12 -43.13 -32.34
C LEU A 515 -18.34 -42.98 -31.42
N LYS A 516 -19.42 -43.71 -31.71
CA LYS A 516 -20.62 -43.72 -30.89
C LYS A 516 -20.36 -44.41 -29.55
N TRP A 517 -19.64 -45.54 -29.57
CA TRP A 517 -19.19 -46.22 -28.36
C TRP A 517 -18.32 -45.32 -27.48
N MET A 518 -17.40 -44.56 -28.08
CA MET A 518 -16.57 -43.57 -27.37
C MET A 518 -17.37 -42.41 -26.77
N GLU A 519 -18.54 -42.07 -27.34
CA GLU A 519 -19.46 -41.07 -26.79
C GLU A 519 -20.28 -41.63 -25.61
N THR A 520 -20.54 -42.94 -25.59
CA THR A 520 -21.38 -43.59 -24.58
C THR A 520 -20.59 -44.20 -23.42
N ASP A 521 -19.32 -44.55 -23.63
CA ASP A 521 -18.47 -45.20 -22.65
C ASP A 521 -17.26 -44.33 -22.32
N SER A 522 -17.24 -43.78 -21.10
CA SER A 522 -16.17 -42.89 -20.63
C SER A 522 -14.82 -43.58 -20.44
N GLU A 523 -14.76 -44.92 -20.50
CA GLU A 523 -13.53 -45.71 -20.42
C GLU A 523 -13.13 -46.33 -21.77
N ALA A 524 -13.75 -45.89 -22.87
CA ALA A 524 -13.40 -46.35 -24.20
C ALA A 524 -11.89 -46.18 -24.45
N SER A 525 -11.22 -47.29 -24.74
CA SER A 525 -9.78 -47.36 -25.01
C SER A 525 -9.51 -48.52 -25.97
N MET A 526 -8.33 -48.54 -26.58
CA MET A 526 -7.94 -49.68 -27.42
C MET A 526 -7.85 -51.00 -26.63
N ASP A 527 -7.53 -50.94 -25.33
CA ASP A 527 -7.43 -52.11 -24.47
C ASP A 527 -8.81 -52.66 -24.12
N LYS A 528 -9.76 -51.77 -23.78
CA LYS A 528 -11.14 -52.15 -23.56
C LYS A 528 -11.78 -52.70 -24.84
N LEU A 529 -11.51 -52.08 -26.00
CA LEU A 529 -12.00 -52.57 -27.29
C LEU A 529 -11.51 -53.99 -27.59
N GLN A 530 -10.21 -54.25 -27.35
CA GLN A 530 -9.64 -55.58 -27.54
C GLN A 530 -10.29 -56.62 -26.61
N GLN A 531 -10.57 -56.24 -25.36
CA GLN A 531 -11.22 -57.10 -24.38
C GLN A 531 -12.67 -57.40 -24.77
N GLU A 532 -13.50 -56.39 -25.04
CA GLU A 532 -14.91 -56.55 -25.42
C GLU A 532 -15.07 -57.42 -26.68
N LEU A 533 -14.19 -57.23 -27.67
CA LEU A 533 -14.16 -58.07 -28.87
C LEU A 533 -13.77 -59.52 -28.58
N SER A 534 -12.86 -59.76 -27.63
CA SER A 534 -12.46 -61.11 -27.24
C SER A 534 -13.60 -61.82 -26.50
N ASP A 535 -14.26 -61.11 -25.58
CA ASP A 535 -15.36 -61.63 -24.78
C ASP A 535 -16.59 -61.96 -25.63
N PHE A 536 -16.79 -61.25 -26.75
CA PHE A 536 -17.84 -61.54 -27.74
C PHE A 536 -17.46 -62.61 -28.79
N GLY A 537 -16.27 -63.23 -28.68
CA GLY A 537 -15.81 -64.28 -29.59
C GLY A 537 -15.29 -63.80 -30.95
N MET A 538 -14.94 -62.51 -31.07
CA MET A 538 -14.43 -61.87 -32.29
C MET A 538 -12.89 -61.87 -32.34
N ASP A 539 -12.27 -63.04 -32.12
CA ASP A 539 -10.81 -63.23 -31.92
C ASP A 539 -9.92 -62.55 -32.97
N ARG A 540 -10.36 -62.55 -34.24
CA ARG A 540 -9.61 -61.92 -35.34
C ARG A 540 -9.55 -60.40 -35.16
N LEU A 541 -10.69 -59.76 -34.90
CA LEU A 541 -10.79 -58.31 -34.73
C LEU A 541 -10.15 -57.88 -33.41
N ALA A 542 -10.27 -58.67 -32.33
CA ALA A 542 -9.53 -58.45 -31.09
C ALA A 542 -8.00 -58.45 -31.31
N LYS A 543 -7.48 -59.42 -32.08
CA LYS A 543 -6.05 -59.47 -32.43
C LYS A 543 -5.62 -58.27 -33.28
N GLU A 544 -6.44 -57.84 -34.24
CA GLU A 544 -6.19 -56.67 -35.07
C GLU A 544 -6.21 -55.36 -34.24
N ALA A 545 -7.07 -55.24 -33.22
CA ALA A 545 -7.07 -54.12 -32.27
C ALA A 545 -5.75 -54.04 -31.48
N GLY A 546 -5.25 -55.18 -31.00
CA GLY A 546 -3.94 -55.29 -30.34
C GLY A 546 -2.76 -54.94 -31.27
N MET A 547 -2.84 -55.26 -32.57
CA MET A 547 -1.81 -54.89 -33.56
C MET A 547 -1.82 -53.39 -33.92
N VAL A 548 -2.98 -52.75 -33.95
CA VAL A 548 -3.12 -51.29 -34.16
C VAL A 548 -2.49 -50.51 -33.01
N LYS A 549 -2.61 -51.03 -31.78
CA LYS A 549 -1.91 -50.50 -30.58
C LYS A 549 -0.38 -50.60 -30.71
N ALA A 550 0.14 -51.66 -31.34
CA ALA A 550 1.57 -51.98 -31.37
C ALA A 550 2.41 -51.22 -32.43
N GLN A 551 1.81 -50.39 -33.29
CA GLN A 551 2.56 -49.63 -34.31
C GLN A 551 2.83 -48.18 -33.89
N PRO A 552 4.07 -47.82 -33.50
CA PRO A 552 4.40 -46.45 -33.10
C PRO A 552 4.59 -45.53 -34.32
N VAL A 553 4.20 -44.26 -34.16
CA VAL A 553 4.63 -43.16 -35.04
C VAL A 553 6.15 -43.01 -34.90
N LYS A 554 6.92 -43.21 -35.99
CA LYS A 554 8.35 -42.92 -36.01
C LYS A 554 8.58 -41.43 -35.71
N ARG A 555 9.29 -41.10 -34.63
CA ARG A 555 9.92 -39.78 -34.45
C ARG A 555 11.07 -39.64 -35.46
N PRO A 556 11.33 -38.44 -36.04
CA PRO A 556 12.54 -38.22 -36.79
C PRO A 556 13.74 -38.29 -35.82
N ALA A 557 14.73 -39.08 -36.21
CA ALA A 557 15.97 -39.24 -35.47
C ALA A 557 16.87 -38.02 -35.63
N ASP A 558 17.58 -37.70 -34.54
CA ASP A 558 18.79 -36.88 -34.52
C ASP A 558 19.78 -37.24 -35.62
N THR A 559 20.29 -36.23 -36.32
CA THR A 559 21.68 -36.24 -36.80
C THR A 559 22.29 -34.86 -36.57
N SER A 560 23.16 -34.80 -35.56
CA SER A 560 24.17 -33.78 -35.35
C SER A 560 25.21 -33.76 -36.48
N GLY A 561 25.55 -32.57 -36.99
CA GLY A 561 26.73 -32.34 -37.84
C GLY A 561 26.71 -30.95 -38.51
N GLY A 562 27.53 -30.02 -38.00
CA GLY A 562 27.66 -28.65 -38.52
C GLY A 562 28.53 -28.51 -39.80
N PRO A 563 29.10 -27.31 -40.08
CA PRO A 563 28.71 -26.35 -41.13
C PRO A 563 29.81 -26.22 -42.25
N PRO A 564 29.94 -25.19 -43.14
CA PRO A 564 29.14 -23.97 -43.38
C PRO A 564 28.92 -23.56 -44.88
N ALA A 565 28.19 -22.43 -45.06
CA ALA A 565 28.35 -21.39 -46.07
C ALA A 565 27.75 -21.53 -47.51
N LYS A 566 26.93 -20.52 -47.85
CA LYS A 566 26.96 -19.63 -49.04
C LYS A 566 25.57 -19.37 -49.66
N ARG A 567 25.11 -18.11 -49.57
CA ARG A 567 24.31 -17.43 -50.60
C ARG A 567 25.16 -17.34 -51.90
N PRO A 568 24.61 -17.21 -53.13
CA PRO A 568 23.50 -16.28 -53.44
C PRO A 568 22.52 -16.64 -54.59
N ALA A 569 21.46 -15.80 -54.63
CA ALA A 569 20.78 -15.20 -55.80
C ALA A 569 19.83 -16.01 -56.71
N ALA A 570 18.63 -15.39 -56.80
CA ALA A 570 17.80 -15.13 -57.98
C ALA A 570 16.87 -16.23 -58.53
N GLY A 571 15.61 -15.83 -58.76
CA GLY A 571 14.66 -16.54 -59.62
C GLY A 571 13.24 -16.48 -59.07
N GLY A 572 12.45 -15.51 -59.53
CA GLY A 572 11.07 -15.31 -59.10
C GLY A 572 10.04 -16.16 -59.85
N SER A 573 8.79 -15.79 -59.61
CA SER A 573 7.58 -16.09 -60.39
C SER A 573 7.01 -17.51 -60.30
N SER A 574 5.93 -17.66 -59.54
CA SER A 574 4.54 -17.81 -60.05
C SER A 574 3.72 -18.83 -59.23
N GLY A 575 2.49 -18.42 -58.88
CA GLY A 575 1.36 -19.35 -58.79
C GLY A 575 0.85 -19.73 -57.40
N GLU A 576 0.47 -18.76 -56.55
CA GLU A 576 -0.54 -19.01 -55.52
C GLU A 576 -1.92 -18.69 -56.09
N GLY A 577 -2.67 -19.75 -56.42
CA GLY A 577 -4.06 -19.69 -56.81
C GLY A 577 -4.72 -21.01 -56.47
N ARG A 578 -5.75 -20.94 -55.60
CA ARG A 578 -6.67 -21.99 -55.11
C ARG A 578 -6.43 -22.51 -53.69
N GLN A 579 -6.68 -21.66 -52.70
CA GLN A 579 -7.25 -22.06 -51.40
C GLN A 579 -8.24 -21.02 -50.84
N GLU A 580 -9.04 -20.37 -51.71
CA GLU A 580 -10.05 -19.38 -51.29
C GLU A 580 -11.52 -19.77 -51.59
N GLU A 581 -11.80 -21.00 -52.02
CA GLU A 581 -13.18 -21.40 -52.40
C GLU A 581 -13.84 -22.43 -51.45
N GLN A 582 -13.17 -22.87 -50.38
CA GLN A 582 -13.76 -23.81 -49.41
C GLN A 582 -14.18 -23.18 -48.07
N LEU A 583 -13.92 -21.89 -47.85
CA LEU A 583 -14.33 -21.19 -46.63
C LEU A 583 -15.68 -20.45 -46.78
N ALA A 584 -16.16 -20.24 -48.01
CA ALA A 584 -17.44 -19.55 -48.28
C ALA A 584 -18.67 -20.48 -48.17
N GLN A 585 -18.50 -21.80 -48.19
CA GLN A 585 -19.62 -22.76 -48.19
C GLN A 585 -20.01 -23.27 -46.80
N LEU A 586 -19.26 -22.89 -45.75
CA LEU A 586 -19.57 -23.21 -44.35
C LEU A 586 -20.33 -22.09 -43.60
N MET A 587 -20.58 -20.95 -44.26
CA MET A 587 -21.30 -19.81 -43.66
C MET A 587 -22.82 -19.79 -43.96
N GLU A 588 -23.35 -20.74 -44.74
CA GLU A 588 -24.77 -20.72 -45.15
C GLU A 588 -25.68 -21.66 -44.32
N GLU A 589 -25.14 -22.60 -43.53
CA GLU A 589 -25.96 -23.54 -42.74
C GLU A 589 -26.35 -23.05 -41.34
N ASN A 590 -25.85 -21.90 -40.88
CA ASN A 590 -26.15 -21.37 -39.53
C ASN A 590 -27.33 -20.37 -39.48
N GLN A 591 -28.03 -20.14 -40.60
CA GLN A 591 -29.22 -19.27 -40.63
C GLN A 591 -30.53 -19.98 -40.28
N SER A 592 -30.57 -21.31 -40.23
CA SER A 592 -31.81 -22.07 -40.00
C SER A 592 -32.14 -22.33 -38.53
N LEU A 593 -31.23 -22.04 -37.59
CA LEU A 593 -31.44 -22.24 -36.15
C LEU A 593 -31.94 -20.99 -35.40
N LYS A 594 -31.85 -19.79 -36.00
CA LYS A 594 -32.42 -18.56 -35.42
C LYS A 594 -33.95 -18.47 -35.57
N ALA A 595 -34.51 -19.07 -36.61
CA ALA A 595 -35.96 -19.03 -36.87
C ALA A 595 -36.80 -19.97 -35.96
N LEU A 596 -36.17 -20.89 -35.22
CA LEU A 596 -36.89 -21.84 -34.35
C LEU A 596 -36.98 -21.35 -32.89
N VAL A 597 -36.06 -20.49 -32.46
CA VAL A 597 -36.03 -19.93 -31.09
C VAL A 597 -37.08 -18.83 -30.91
N GLU A 598 -37.43 -18.10 -31.96
CA GLU A 598 -38.50 -17.08 -31.93
C GLU A 598 -39.92 -17.67 -31.79
N LYS A 599 -40.11 -18.98 -31.99
CA LYS A 599 -41.43 -19.63 -31.87
C LYS A 599 -41.76 -20.16 -30.48
N LEU A 600 -40.84 -20.13 -29.51
CA LEU A 600 -41.04 -20.74 -28.19
C LEU A 600 -41.12 -19.75 -27.01
N GLN A 601 -41.15 -18.44 -27.25
CA GLN A 601 -41.27 -17.42 -26.19
C GLN A 601 -42.60 -16.63 -26.23
N GLY A 602 -43.65 -17.22 -26.77
CA GLY A 602 -45.02 -16.70 -26.62
C GLY A 602 -45.72 -17.27 -25.40
N SER A 603 -45.56 -16.67 -24.22
CA SER A 603 -46.59 -16.55 -23.14
C SER A 603 -45.99 -16.04 -21.82
N GLN A 604 -46.15 -14.74 -21.52
CA GLN A 604 -46.88 -14.24 -20.34
C GLN A 604 -46.83 -12.71 -20.30
N LYS A 605 -48.03 -12.10 -20.20
CA LYS A 605 -48.29 -10.67 -20.06
C LYS A 605 -48.12 -10.21 -18.61
N SER A 606 -47.66 -8.97 -18.37
CA SER A 606 -48.54 -7.89 -17.86
C SER A 606 -47.83 -6.53 -17.66
N THR A 607 -48.27 -5.55 -18.47
CA THR A 607 -48.62 -4.14 -18.14
C THR A 607 -47.67 -3.25 -17.32
N SER A 608 -47.12 -2.22 -17.99
CA SER A 608 -47.51 -0.81 -17.76
C SER A 608 -46.99 0.11 -18.88
N GLN A 609 -47.84 1.08 -19.23
CA GLN A 609 -47.73 2.24 -20.15
C GLN A 609 -46.29 2.76 -20.40
N ASP A 610 -45.90 3.14 -21.62
CA ASP A 610 -46.31 4.41 -22.25
C ASP A 610 -46.21 4.43 -23.80
N GLY A 611 -47.13 5.19 -24.39
CA GLY A 611 -46.94 6.13 -25.50
C GLY A 611 -46.18 5.72 -26.77
N ALA A 612 -46.92 5.51 -27.85
CA ALA A 612 -46.38 5.57 -29.20
C ALA A 612 -46.01 7.01 -29.58
N GLU A 613 -44.79 7.22 -30.10
CA GLU A 613 -44.46 8.42 -30.89
C GLU A 613 -43.98 8.03 -32.30
N GLN A 614 -44.52 8.75 -33.28
CA GLN A 614 -44.24 8.66 -34.70
C GLN A 614 -42.91 9.33 -35.09
N PRO A 615 -42.37 9.06 -36.29
CA PRO A 615 -40.99 9.37 -36.63
C PRO A 615 -40.83 10.81 -37.11
N GLY A 616 -40.10 11.64 -36.35
CA GLY A 616 -39.74 12.98 -36.79
C GLY A 616 -39.34 14.01 -35.74
N SER A 617 -38.60 13.65 -34.67
CA SER A 617 -37.82 14.62 -33.87
C SER A 617 -36.89 13.95 -32.85
N GLY A 618 -35.58 14.23 -32.94
CA GLY A 618 -34.56 14.16 -31.88
C GLY A 618 -34.52 12.95 -30.93
N ARG A 619 -33.87 11.85 -31.32
CA ARG A 619 -33.43 10.82 -30.37
C ARG A 619 -32.41 11.44 -29.39
N ARG A 620 -32.67 11.39 -28.08
CA ARG A 620 -31.73 11.82 -27.05
C ARG A 620 -30.47 10.95 -27.09
N PRO A 621 -29.26 11.51 -27.21
CA PRO A 621 -28.04 10.71 -27.26
C PRO A 621 -27.78 10.05 -25.92
N LEU A 622 -27.36 8.79 -25.96
CA LEU A 622 -27.02 7.98 -24.79
C LEU A 622 -25.50 7.96 -24.58
N VAL A 623 -25.07 8.55 -23.48
CA VAL A 623 -23.66 8.71 -23.10
C VAL A 623 -23.35 7.77 -21.94
N LEU A 624 -22.31 6.95 -22.10
CA LEU A 624 -21.75 6.10 -21.06
C LEU A 624 -20.42 6.70 -20.57
N LEU A 625 -20.45 7.30 -19.39
CA LEU A 625 -19.27 7.79 -18.66
C LEU A 625 -18.65 6.63 -17.87
N LEU A 626 -17.38 6.32 -18.14
CA LEU A 626 -16.67 5.27 -17.44
C LEU A 626 -15.85 5.84 -16.29
N ASN A 627 -16.36 5.72 -15.06
CA ASN A 627 -15.68 6.14 -13.84
C ASN A 627 -15.51 4.96 -12.86
N ASP A 628 -14.55 5.08 -11.94
CA ASP A 628 -14.46 4.29 -10.70
C ASP A 628 -15.36 4.86 -9.60
N GLU A 629 -15.43 6.19 -9.53
CA GLU A 629 -16.11 6.92 -8.48
C GLU A 629 -16.99 8.07 -9.04
N TYR A 630 -17.97 8.48 -8.24
CA TYR A 630 -18.86 9.59 -8.52
C TYR A 630 -19.01 10.45 -7.26
N GLY A 631 -19.27 11.74 -7.45
CA GLY A 631 -19.47 12.71 -6.38
C GLY A 631 -18.29 13.68 -6.19
N THR A 632 -18.57 14.80 -5.53
CA THR A 632 -17.59 15.90 -5.33
C THR A 632 -16.59 15.60 -4.22
N SER A 633 -16.97 14.74 -3.26
CA SER A 633 -16.14 14.32 -2.12
C SER A 633 -14.84 13.60 -2.49
N LYS A 634 -14.70 13.17 -3.74
CA LYS A 634 -13.56 12.38 -4.25
C LYS A 634 -12.46 13.24 -4.89
N GLY A 635 -12.72 14.52 -5.12
CA GLY A 635 -11.76 15.49 -5.66
C GLY A 635 -11.84 15.67 -7.18
N GLY A 636 -10.93 16.50 -7.71
CA GLY A 636 -11.16 17.26 -8.95
C GLY A 636 -11.35 16.46 -10.25
N ILE A 637 -10.83 15.25 -10.40
CA ILE A 637 -11.14 14.45 -11.62
C ILE A 637 -12.60 14.01 -11.58
N SER A 638 -13.06 13.45 -10.45
CA SER A 638 -14.47 13.11 -10.23
C SER A 638 -15.37 14.34 -10.38
N THR A 639 -14.95 15.50 -9.86
CA THR A 639 -15.70 16.76 -9.98
C THR A 639 -15.83 17.22 -11.43
N VAL A 640 -14.75 17.22 -12.22
CA VAL A 640 -14.80 17.59 -13.64
C VAL A 640 -15.67 16.62 -14.43
N ASN A 641 -15.58 15.31 -14.14
CA ASN A 641 -16.40 14.29 -14.79
C ASN A 641 -17.89 14.46 -14.47
N ARG A 642 -18.22 14.74 -13.21
CA ARG A 642 -19.56 15.08 -12.77
C ARG A 642 -20.06 16.33 -13.51
N GLN A 643 -19.31 17.43 -13.49
CA GLN A 643 -19.69 18.67 -14.20
C GLN A 643 -19.99 18.44 -15.69
N MET A 644 -19.16 17.64 -16.37
CA MET A 644 -19.38 17.28 -17.76
C MET A 644 -20.66 16.45 -17.93
N GLY A 645 -20.88 15.44 -17.08
CA GLY A 645 -22.09 14.63 -17.08
C GLY A 645 -23.36 15.46 -16.85
N CYS A 646 -23.37 16.30 -15.81
CA CYS A 646 -24.48 17.20 -15.49
C CYS A 646 -24.77 18.15 -16.66
N PHE A 647 -23.71 18.70 -17.27
CA PHE A 647 -23.87 19.61 -18.40
C PHE A 647 -24.50 18.91 -19.61
N LEU A 648 -24.06 17.70 -19.95
CA LEU A 648 -24.65 16.90 -21.04
C LEU A 648 -26.10 16.51 -20.73
N ALA A 649 -26.38 16.07 -19.50
CA ALA A 649 -27.74 15.74 -19.05
C ALA A 649 -28.68 16.97 -19.13
N SER A 650 -28.21 18.13 -18.67
CA SER A 650 -28.96 19.41 -18.74
C SER A 650 -29.30 19.85 -20.17
N LYS A 651 -28.55 19.36 -21.16
CA LYS A 651 -28.76 19.61 -22.59
C LYS A 651 -29.51 18.49 -23.31
N GLY A 652 -30.04 17.53 -22.56
CA GLY A 652 -30.96 16.50 -23.07
C GLY A 652 -30.32 15.16 -23.41
N ALA A 653 -29.05 14.93 -23.09
CA ALA A 653 -28.45 13.58 -23.17
C ALA A 653 -28.98 12.68 -22.05
N LYS A 654 -29.10 11.37 -22.33
CA LYS A 654 -29.23 10.37 -21.27
C LYS A 654 -27.83 9.93 -20.86
N VAL A 655 -27.48 10.10 -19.59
CA VAL A 655 -26.12 9.83 -19.10
C VAL A 655 -26.13 8.65 -18.12
N LEU A 656 -25.33 7.64 -18.43
CA LEU A 656 -25.01 6.51 -17.56
C LEU A 656 -23.59 6.69 -17.03
N CYS A 657 -23.37 6.47 -15.75
CA CYS A 657 -22.04 6.58 -15.14
C CYS A 657 -21.70 5.29 -14.40
N THR A 658 -20.60 4.63 -14.77
CA THR A 658 -20.13 3.46 -14.02
C THR A 658 -19.50 3.89 -12.71
N VAL A 659 -19.72 3.12 -11.65
CA VAL A 659 -19.09 3.33 -10.34
C VAL A 659 -18.82 1.97 -9.68
N LEU A 660 -17.70 1.84 -8.98
CA LEU A 660 -17.38 0.62 -8.22
C LEU A 660 -18.17 0.58 -6.91
N ASN A 661 -18.32 1.73 -6.27
CA ASN A 661 -19.10 1.92 -5.06
C ASN A 661 -19.56 3.39 -4.98
N ALA A 662 -20.70 3.64 -4.32
CA ALA A 662 -21.26 4.96 -4.13
C ALA A 662 -21.88 5.06 -2.74
N THR A 663 -21.62 6.18 -2.05
CA THR A 663 -22.31 6.51 -0.81
C THR A 663 -23.78 6.86 -1.07
N GLN A 664 -24.57 6.99 -0.01
CA GLN A 664 -25.96 7.44 -0.17
C GLN A 664 -26.03 8.86 -0.76
N GLN A 665 -25.12 9.75 -0.34
CA GLN A 665 -24.99 11.09 -0.92
C GLN A 665 -24.65 11.04 -2.41
N ASP A 666 -23.70 10.19 -2.82
CA ASP A 666 -23.31 10.10 -4.23
C ASP A 666 -24.48 9.62 -5.12
N LYS A 667 -25.42 8.83 -4.58
CA LYS A 667 -26.63 8.41 -5.30
C LYS A 667 -27.65 9.53 -5.41
N GLU A 668 -27.86 10.27 -4.32
CA GLU A 668 -28.75 11.44 -4.30
C GLU A 668 -28.25 12.53 -5.25
N ASP A 669 -26.94 12.82 -5.23
CA ASP A 669 -26.29 13.73 -6.17
C ASP A 669 -26.50 13.27 -7.62
N ALA A 670 -26.30 11.98 -7.91
CA ALA A 670 -26.49 11.44 -9.26
C ALA A 670 -27.95 11.56 -9.75
N ASP A 671 -28.91 11.31 -8.87
CA ASP A 671 -30.34 11.47 -9.16
C ASP A 671 -30.69 12.94 -9.43
N GLU A 672 -30.16 13.89 -8.63
CA GLU A 672 -30.31 15.34 -8.84
C GLU A 672 -29.67 15.81 -10.15
N ASP A 673 -28.53 15.22 -10.51
CA ASP A 673 -27.78 15.52 -11.74
C ASP A 673 -28.42 14.90 -13.00
N GLY A 674 -29.42 14.02 -12.84
CA GLY A 674 -30.04 13.27 -13.93
C GLY A 674 -29.11 12.20 -14.53
N ILE A 675 -28.21 11.65 -13.71
CA ILE A 675 -27.22 10.64 -14.08
C ILE A 675 -27.59 9.29 -13.47
N GLN A 676 -27.69 8.26 -14.30
CA GLN A 676 -27.96 6.92 -13.83
C GLN A 676 -26.65 6.18 -13.49
N LEU A 677 -26.46 5.84 -12.22
CA LEU A 677 -25.30 5.05 -11.77
C LEU A 677 -25.44 3.58 -12.16
N VAL A 678 -24.34 2.98 -12.62
CA VAL A 678 -24.25 1.57 -12.99
C VAL A 678 -23.18 0.89 -12.14
N PHE A 679 -23.58 -0.13 -11.37
CA PHE A 679 -22.71 -0.86 -10.46
C PHE A 679 -22.32 -2.23 -11.03
N PRO A 680 -21.14 -2.76 -10.67
CA PRO A 680 -20.79 -4.14 -11.00
C PRO A 680 -21.54 -5.15 -10.13
N GLU A 681 -21.95 -6.27 -10.71
CA GLU A 681 -22.51 -7.41 -9.98
C GLU A 681 -21.42 -8.30 -9.35
N ARG A 682 -21.65 -8.66 -8.07
CA ARG A 682 -20.80 -9.58 -7.32
C ARG A 682 -21.48 -10.93 -7.09
N PHE A 683 -20.86 -11.99 -7.59
CA PHE A 683 -21.32 -13.35 -7.34
C PHE A 683 -20.90 -13.83 -5.93
N LYS A 684 -21.77 -14.56 -5.23
CA LYS A 684 -21.60 -15.01 -3.82
C LYS A 684 -20.31 -15.80 -3.49
N ARG A 685 -19.55 -16.25 -4.50
CA ARG A 685 -18.29 -17.02 -4.35
C ARG A 685 -17.04 -16.28 -4.86
N ASP A 686 -17.20 -15.03 -5.31
CA ASP A 686 -16.09 -14.20 -5.80
C ASP A 686 -15.48 -13.36 -4.65
N LEU A 687 -14.26 -13.72 -4.27
CA LEU A 687 -13.49 -13.05 -3.21
C LEU A 687 -12.71 -11.83 -3.72
N ARG A 688 -12.68 -11.57 -5.03
CA ARG A 688 -12.05 -10.38 -5.61
C ARG A 688 -12.80 -9.12 -5.16
N LYS A 689 -12.07 -8.04 -4.90
CA LYS A 689 -12.64 -6.71 -4.63
C LYS A 689 -13.08 -6.08 -5.96
N GLU A 690 -14.14 -5.27 -5.92
CA GLU A 690 -14.66 -4.56 -7.07
C GLU A 690 -13.57 -3.61 -7.61
N GLU A 691 -13.16 -3.79 -8.87
CA GLU A 691 -12.10 -3.02 -9.52
C GLU A 691 -12.47 -2.63 -10.95
N LEU A 692 -11.94 -1.49 -11.43
CA LEU A 692 -12.18 -0.97 -12.79
C LEU A 692 -11.79 -1.95 -13.90
N SER A 693 -10.84 -2.84 -13.62
CA SER A 693 -10.41 -3.89 -14.55
C SER A 693 -11.59 -4.78 -15.00
N TRP A 694 -12.65 -4.91 -14.18
CA TRP A 694 -13.86 -5.63 -14.58
C TRP A 694 -14.62 -4.95 -15.72
N LEU A 695 -14.55 -3.63 -15.83
CA LEU A 695 -15.14 -2.87 -16.94
C LEU A 695 -14.30 -3.01 -18.23
N THR A 696 -13.02 -3.34 -18.08
CA THR A 696 -12.09 -3.59 -19.20
C THR A 696 -12.20 -5.01 -19.72
N PHE A 697 -12.26 -6.02 -18.84
CA PHE A 697 -12.12 -7.44 -19.22
C PHE A 697 -13.39 -8.27 -19.01
N ASP A 698 -14.22 -7.91 -18.01
CA ASP A 698 -15.39 -8.69 -17.58
C ASP A 698 -16.73 -7.98 -17.85
N HIS A 699 -16.78 -6.92 -18.68
CA HIS A 699 -17.93 -6.00 -18.78
C HIS A 699 -19.24 -6.66 -19.22
N GLN A 700 -19.17 -7.82 -19.90
CA GLN A 700 -20.35 -8.58 -20.34
C GLN A 700 -21.03 -9.32 -19.17
N THR A 701 -20.25 -9.73 -18.17
CA THR A 701 -20.75 -10.54 -17.06
C THR A 701 -20.96 -9.72 -15.79
N ARG A 702 -20.14 -8.68 -15.57
CA ARG A 702 -20.17 -7.85 -14.36
C ARG A 702 -21.04 -6.63 -14.48
N TYR A 703 -21.31 -6.15 -15.70
CA TYR A 703 -22.21 -5.04 -15.95
C TYR A 703 -23.36 -5.49 -16.88
N PRO A 704 -24.18 -6.46 -16.43
CA PRO A 704 -25.29 -6.96 -17.25
C PRO A 704 -26.32 -5.86 -17.54
N ASP A 705 -26.50 -4.93 -16.61
CA ASP A 705 -27.47 -3.82 -16.67
C ASP A 705 -27.10 -2.71 -17.65
N LEU A 706 -25.93 -2.79 -18.31
CA LEU A 706 -25.62 -1.86 -19.40
C LEU A 706 -26.62 -2.07 -20.55
N PRO A 707 -27.11 -0.97 -21.15
CA PRO A 707 -28.12 -1.02 -22.20
C PRO A 707 -27.63 -1.78 -23.43
N SER A 708 -28.54 -2.14 -24.33
CA SER A 708 -28.22 -2.82 -25.60
C SER A 708 -27.60 -1.89 -26.65
N HIS A 709 -27.66 -0.57 -26.43
CA HIS A 709 -27.15 0.48 -27.31
C HIS A 709 -26.54 1.61 -26.48
N VAL A 710 -25.47 2.23 -26.97
CA VAL A 710 -24.81 3.44 -26.44
C VAL A 710 -24.34 4.26 -27.65
N ASP A 711 -24.55 5.58 -27.64
CA ASP A 711 -24.09 6.47 -28.73
C ASP A 711 -22.65 6.96 -28.52
N PHE A 712 -22.28 7.23 -27.26
CA PHE A 712 -20.98 7.77 -26.89
C PHE A 712 -20.42 7.05 -25.65
N ILE A 713 -19.16 6.64 -25.72
CA ILE A 713 -18.39 6.10 -24.59
C ILE A 713 -17.36 7.14 -24.21
N VAL A 714 -17.34 7.58 -22.96
CA VAL A 714 -16.37 8.56 -22.47
C VAL A 714 -15.42 7.89 -21.50
N GLY A 715 -14.15 7.82 -21.90
CA GLY A 715 -13.05 7.33 -21.08
C GLY A 715 -12.19 8.48 -20.56
N HIS A 716 -11.51 8.21 -19.45
CA HIS A 716 -10.56 9.12 -18.84
C HIS A 716 -9.16 8.57 -19.00
N VAL A 717 -8.28 9.34 -19.64
CA VAL A 717 -6.89 8.93 -19.89
C VAL A 717 -6.21 8.60 -18.57
N HIS A 718 -5.47 7.48 -18.55
CA HIS A 718 -4.81 6.89 -17.39
C HIS A 718 -5.74 6.17 -16.39
N VAL A 719 -7.05 6.45 -16.36
CA VAL A 719 -7.99 5.85 -15.40
C VAL A 719 -8.88 4.79 -16.05
N THR A 720 -9.61 5.16 -17.11
CA THR A 720 -10.58 4.31 -17.80
C THR A 720 -10.40 4.29 -19.32
N SER A 721 -9.29 4.83 -19.85
CA SER A 721 -9.06 4.89 -21.30
C SER A 721 -9.03 3.52 -21.96
N HIS A 722 -8.39 2.55 -21.31
CA HIS A 722 -8.34 1.18 -21.81
C HIS A 722 -9.72 0.49 -21.72
N ALA A 723 -10.48 0.75 -20.65
CA ALA A 723 -11.85 0.27 -20.52
C ALA A 723 -12.76 0.83 -21.62
N ALA A 724 -12.63 2.12 -21.96
CA ALA A 724 -13.38 2.76 -23.04
C ALA A 724 -13.09 2.13 -24.40
N ARG A 725 -11.83 1.78 -24.66
CA ARG A 725 -11.43 1.04 -25.85
C ARG A 725 -12.07 -0.34 -25.91
N ARG A 726 -12.03 -1.10 -24.81
CA ARG A 726 -12.55 -2.48 -24.75
C ARG A 726 -14.07 -2.54 -24.81
N ILE A 727 -14.76 -1.69 -24.06
CA ILE A 727 -16.23 -1.69 -24.02
C ILE A 727 -16.85 -1.27 -25.36
N LYS A 728 -16.09 -0.58 -26.24
CA LYS A 728 -16.49 -0.34 -27.64
C LYS A 728 -16.75 -1.65 -28.39
N GLU A 729 -16.11 -2.76 -28.03
CA GLU A 729 -16.38 -4.07 -28.62
C GLU A 729 -17.84 -4.53 -28.35
N ARG A 730 -18.44 -4.10 -27.23
CA ARG A 730 -19.86 -4.31 -26.92
C ARG A 730 -20.79 -3.33 -27.64
N PHE A 731 -20.29 -2.15 -28.02
CA PHE A 731 -21.04 -1.09 -28.71
C PHE A 731 -20.29 -0.61 -29.96
N PRO A 732 -20.25 -1.39 -31.05
CA PRO A 732 -19.39 -1.10 -32.20
C PRO A 732 -19.66 0.25 -32.87
N ASP A 733 -20.91 0.73 -32.80
CA ASP A 733 -21.35 2.00 -33.40
C ASP A 733 -21.12 3.22 -32.50
N ALA A 734 -20.68 3.02 -31.24
CA ALA A 734 -20.46 4.10 -30.30
C ALA A 734 -19.18 4.88 -30.62
N LYS A 735 -19.25 6.21 -30.50
CA LYS A 735 -18.05 7.06 -30.58
C LYS A 735 -17.31 7.05 -29.24
N VAL A 736 -16.00 6.83 -29.28
CA VAL A 736 -15.13 6.86 -28.09
C VAL A 736 -14.54 8.26 -27.94
N ILE A 737 -14.79 8.86 -26.79
CA ILE A 737 -14.26 10.16 -26.40
C ILE A 737 -13.28 9.93 -25.26
N GLN A 738 -12.07 10.47 -25.38
CA GLN A 738 -11.07 10.41 -24.32
C GLN A 738 -10.87 11.79 -23.72
N VAL A 739 -10.99 11.90 -22.39
CA VAL A 739 -10.73 13.14 -21.65
C VAL A 739 -9.41 13.02 -20.93
N THR A 740 -8.46 13.90 -21.24
CA THR A 740 -7.14 13.92 -20.60
C THR A 740 -7.16 14.84 -19.40
N HIS A 741 -6.92 14.25 -18.23
CA HIS A 741 -6.93 14.97 -16.97
C HIS A 741 -5.54 15.17 -16.36
N VAL A 742 -4.53 14.32 -16.62
CA VAL A 742 -3.20 14.37 -15.95
C VAL A 742 -2.09 14.18 -16.98
N MET A 743 -0.94 14.88 -16.85
CA MET A 743 0.27 14.60 -17.65
C MET A 743 1.13 13.55 -16.94
N PRO A 744 1.55 12.45 -17.60
CA PRO A 744 2.39 11.43 -16.97
C PRO A 744 3.70 11.99 -16.40
N GLU A 745 4.31 12.93 -17.12
CA GLU A 745 5.55 13.63 -16.72
C GLU A 745 5.39 14.50 -15.47
N ASP A 746 4.20 15.02 -15.17
CA ASP A 746 3.97 15.78 -13.93
C ASP A 746 3.94 14.88 -12.69
N THR A 747 3.74 13.56 -12.85
CA THR A 747 3.89 12.58 -11.77
C THR A 747 5.33 12.09 -11.59
N SER A 748 6.21 12.34 -12.57
CA SER A 748 7.60 11.85 -12.60
C SER A 748 8.48 12.43 -11.49
N GLN A 749 8.30 13.72 -11.16
CA GLN A 749 9.09 14.39 -10.12
C GLN A 749 8.76 13.92 -8.69
N TYR A 750 7.65 13.17 -8.55
CA TYR A 750 7.14 12.60 -7.31
C TYR A 750 7.41 11.07 -7.22
N LYS A 751 8.14 10.48 -8.16
CA LYS A 751 8.51 9.05 -8.18
C LYS A 751 10.04 8.88 -8.09
N ASP A 752 10.54 7.81 -7.46
CA ASP A 752 11.97 7.49 -7.34
C ASP A 752 12.61 7.14 -8.69
N ASP A 753 13.94 7.20 -8.78
CA ASP A 753 14.72 7.09 -10.03
C ASP A 753 14.45 5.76 -10.79
N GLU A 754 14.08 4.70 -10.08
CA GLU A 754 13.70 3.38 -10.62
C GLU A 754 12.36 3.40 -11.39
N LYS A 755 11.49 4.39 -11.13
CA LYS A 755 10.17 4.55 -11.78
C LYS A 755 10.22 5.45 -13.02
N VAL A 756 11.34 6.08 -13.34
CA VAL A 756 11.48 6.92 -14.55
C VAL A 756 11.39 6.07 -15.84
N LEU A 757 11.92 4.85 -15.83
CA LEU A 757 11.82 3.89 -16.94
C LEU A 757 10.38 3.42 -17.22
N LYS A 758 9.52 3.32 -16.19
CA LYS A 758 8.10 2.96 -16.35
C LYS A 758 7.27 4.05 -17.03
N ILE A 759 7.74 5.30 -17.04
CA ILE A 759 7.00 6.44 -17.59
C ILE A 759 7.00 6.44 -19.11
N GLU A 760 8.11 6.04 -19.74
CA GLU A 760 8.15 5.90 -21.21
C GLU A 760 7.18 4.83 -21.71
N GLU A 761 7.08 3.71 -20.98
CA GLU A 761 6.12 2.63 -21.24
C GLU A 761 4.66 3.08 -21.00
N GLU A 762 4.42 3.80 -19.90
CA GLU A 762 3.12 4.37 -19.55
C GLU A 762 2.63 5.40 -20.58
N ILE A 763 3.51 6.29 -21.06
CA ILE A 763 3.23 7.23 -22.16
C ILE A 763 2.93 6.45 -23.44
N GLY A 764 3.69 5.40 -23.74
CA GLY A 764 3.43 4.52 -24.88
C GLY A 764 2.02 3.93 -24.87
N ASN A 765 1.58 3.40 -23.72
CA ASN A 765 0.25 2.83 -23.54
C ASN A 765 -0.87 3.88 -23.65
N ILE A 766 -0.68 5.06 -23.05
CA ILE A 766 -1.62 6.17 -23.16
C ILE A 766 -1.79 6.61 -24.62
N LEU A 767 -0.68 6.75 -25.35
CA LEU A 767 -0.73 7.12 -26.76
C LEU A 767 -1.39 6.04 -27.61
N ASP A 768 -1.23 4.75 -27.27
CA ASP A 768 -1.93 3.67 -27.97
C ASP A 768 -3.44 3.70 -27.73
N ASP A 769 -3.89 3.93 -26.49
CA ASP A 769 -5.31 4.10 -26.18
C ASP A 769 -5.91 5.31 -26.91
N LEU A 770 -5.19 6.45 -26.94
CA LEU A 770 -5.63 7.67 -27.62
C LEU A 770 -5.78 7.50 -29.14
N ARG A 771 -5.01 6.60 -29.79
CA ARG A 771 -5.17 6.28 -31.22
C ARG A 771 -6.53 5.68 -31.57
N HIS A 772 -7.21 5.09 -30.59
CA HIS A 772 -8.51 4.45 -30.77
C HIS A 772 -9.68 5.37 -30.40
N ALA A 773 -9.39 6.61 -29.97
CA ALA A 773 -10.40 7.62 -29.71
C ALA A 773 -10.90 8.26 -31.00
N ASP A 774 -12.19 8.60 -31.04
CA ASP A 774 -12.80 9.38 -32.11
C ASP A 774 -12.61 10.90 -31.88
N VAL A 775 -12.63 11.34 -30.61
CA VAL A 775 -12.37 12.72 -30.20
C VAL A 775 -11.60 12.76 -28.87
N ILE A 776 -10.67 13.70 -28.74
CA ILE A 776 -9.92 13.96 -27.51
C ILE A 776 -10.32 15.32 -26.94
N PHE A 777 -10.62 15.38 -25.65
CA PHE A 777 -10.75 16.63 -24.89
C PHE A 777 -9.63 16.74 -23.86
N SER A 778 -8.93 17.88 -23.83
CA SER A 778 -7.93 18.15 -22.81
C SER A 778 -8.35 19.27 -21.88
N VAL A 779 -8.29 19.01 -20.58
CA VAL A 779 -8.74 19.97 -19.57
C VAL A 779 -7.70 21.08 -19.41
N GLY A 780 -7.96 22.23 -20.04
CA GLY A 780 -7.11 23.41 -20.02
C GLY A 780 -5.96 23.44 -21.04
N PRO A 781 -5.30 24.61 -21.16
CA PRO A 781 -4.39 24.90 -22.26
C PRO A 781 -3.08 24.12 -22.17
N LEU A 782 -2.55 23.96 -20.95
CA LEU A 782 -1.31 23.20 -20.73
C LEU A 782 -1.44 21.74 -21.18
N MET A 783 -2.57 21.10 -20.82
CA MET A 783 -2.87 19.71 -21.19
C MET A 783 -3.13 19.59 -22.68
N TYR A 784 -3.86 20.55 -23.24
CA TYR A 784 -4.14 20.61 -24.67
C TYR A 784 -2.83 20.71 -25.46
N ASP A 785 -1.95 21.65 -25.13
CA ASP A 785 -0.67 21.84 -25.83
C ASP A 785 0.22 20.59 -25.73
N TYR A 786 0.30 19.96 -24.55
CA TYR A 786 1.05 18.73 -24.32
C TYR A 786 0.54 17.58 -25.18
N TYR A 787 -0.73 17.19 -25.02
CA TYR A 787 -1.27 16.04 -25.75
C TYR A 787 -1.37 16.34 -27.25
N ARG A 788 -1.61 17.59 -27.65
CA ARG A 788 -1.66 17.98 -29.06
C ARG A 788 -0.30 17.81 -29.73
N HIS A 789 0.79 18.09 -29.00
CA HIS A 789 2.14 17.81 -29.46
C HIS A 789 2.38 16.31 -29.60
N GLN A 790 2.00 15.51 -28.60
CA GLN A 790 2.20 14.05 -28.61
C GLN A 790 1.36 13.34 -29.69
N THR A 791 0.14 13.79 -29.92
CA THR A 791 -0.77 13.24 -30.94
C THR A 791 -0.70 13.97 -32.27
N LYS A 792 0.31 14.82 -32.51
CA LYS A 792 0.41 15.64 -33.73
C LYS A 792 0.43 14.82 -35.02
N GLN A 793 0.91 13.58 -34.94
CA GLN A 793 0.92 12.63 -36.06
C GLN A 793 -0.42 11.93 -36.29
N LEU A 794 -1.35 12.02 -35.34
CA LEU A 794 -2.68 11.42 -35.42
C LEU A 794 -3.65 12.47 -35.98
N THR A 795 -4.42 12.11 -37.01
CA THR A 795 -5.45 12.97 -37.63
C THR A 795 -6.73 13.05 -36.78
N LEU A 796 -6.58 13.13 -35.46
CA LEU A 796 -7.68 13.14 -34.50
C LEU A 796 -8.20 14.56 -34.23
N LYS A 797 -9.52 14.66 -34.01
CA LYS A 797 -10.14 15.87 -33.48
C LYS A 797 -9.75 16.01 -32.02
N HIS A 798 -9.10 17.12 -31.70
CA HIS A 798 -8.63 17.42 -30.37
C HIS A 798 -9.11 18.81 -29.98
N HIS A 799 -9.80 18.90 -28.85
CA HIS A 799 -10.41 20.11 -28.35
C HIS A 799 -9.93 20.42 -26.93
N GLU A 800 -9.78 21.71 -26.64
CA GLU A 800 -9.61 22.18 -25.28
C GLU A 800 -10.96 22.16 -24.57
N LEU A 801 -10.98 21.71 -23.32
CA LEU A 801 -12.13 21.74 -22.43
C LEU A 801 -11.79 22.64 -21.23
N LEU A 802 -12.51 23.75 -21.07
CA LEU A 802 -12.31 24.68 -19.97
C LEU A 802 -13.44 24.50 -18.95
N PRO A 803 -13.16 24.05 -17.72
CA PRO A 803 -14.19 23.89 -16.69
C PRO A 803 -14.87 25.22 -16.36
N LYS A 804 -16.18 25.20 -16.15
CA LYS A 804 -16.91 26.32 -15.54
C LYS A 804 -16.84 26.17 -14.00
N PRO A 805 -16.65 27.26 -13.21
CA PRO A 805 -16.77 27.17 -11.77
C PRO A 805 -18.20 26.78 -11.36
N SER A 806 -18.37 25.95 -10.33
CA SER A 806 -19.72 25.59 -9.87
C SER A 806 -20.48 26.79 -9.33
N ASP A 807 -21.80 26.79 -9.53
CA ASP A 807 -22.66 27.93 -9.20
C ASP A 807 -22.59 28.28 -7.70
N ILE A 808 -22.37 27.31 -6.80
CA ILE A 808 -22.22 27.57 -5.36
C ILE A 808 -21.05 28.52 -5.00
N PHE A 809 -19.98 28.54 -5.80
CA PHE A 809 -18.84 29.45 -5.61
C PHE A 809 -19.10 30.80 -6.30
N ILE A 810 -19.74 30.76 -7.47
CA ILE A 810 -20.18 31.97 -8.19
C ILE A 810 -21.13 32.78 -7.32
N ASP A 811 -22.12 32.12 -6.72
CA ASP A 811 -23.16 32.74 -5.88
C ASP A 811 -22.67 33.09 -4.47
N MET A 812 -21.44 32.70 -4.13
CA MET A 812 -20.87 32.95 -2.82
C MET A 812 -20.74 34.45 -2.56
N LYS A 813 -21.36 34.88 -1.45
CA LYS A 813 -21.31 36.26 -0.96
C LYS A 813 -20.37 36.36 0.24
N LEU A 814 -19.12 36.68 -0.04
CA LEU A 814 -18.12 36.92 1.00
C LEU A 814 -18.36 38.28 1.66
N LYS A 815 -18.25 38.30 2.99
CA LYS A 815 -18.19 39.56 3.75
C LYS A 815 -16.76 40.11 3.65
N PRO A 816 -16.57 41.45 3.61
CA PRO A 816 -15.24 42.02 3.70
C PRO A 816 -14.51 41.48 4.94
N PRO A 817 -13.20 41.19 4.85
CA PRO A 817 -12.46 40.64 5.97
C PRO A 817 -12.55 41.59 7.17
N VAL A 818 -13.03 41.06 8.30
CA VAL A 818 -13.04 41.78 9.57
C VAL A 818 -11.61 41.77 10.09
N ASP A 819 -11.13 42.89 10.61
CA ASP A 819 -9.75 43.00 11.08
C ASP A 819 -9.60 42.29 12.44
N THR A 820 -9.60 40.95 12.38
CA THR A 820 -9.45 40.08 13.53
C THR A 820 -7.99 39.73 13.75
N LYS A 821 -7.61 39.58 15.03
CA LYS A 821 -6.27 39.16 15.44
C LYS A 821 -5.89 37.76 14.93
N THR A 822 -6.88 36.91 14.67
CA THR A 822 -6.70 35.58 14.06
C THR A 822 -6.92 35.66 12.57
N LYS A 823 -5.97 35.10 11.79
CA LYS A 823 -6.06 34.93 10.33
C LYS A 823 -6.15 33.44 9.99
N VAL A 824 -6.80 33.07 8.90
CA VAL A 824 -7.02 31.68 8.47
C VAL A 824 -6.44 31.46 7.09
N VAL A 825 -5.49 30.54 6.97
CA VAL A 825 -4.96 30.08 5.68
C VAL A 825 -5.56 28.71 5.37
N LEU A 826 -6.23 28.59 4.21
CA LEU A 826 -6.69 27.31 3.69
C LEU A 826 -5.69 26.84 2.64
N SER A 827 -4.93 25.79 2.94
CA SER A 827 -4.07 25.13 1.99
C SER A 827 -4.72 23.86 1.45
N ILE A 828 -4.51 23.58 0.16
CA ILE A 828 -5.17 22.48 -0.53
C ILE A 828 -4.10 21.62 -1.20
N GLY A 829 -4.03 20.35 -0.83
CA GLY A 829 -3.06 19.39 -1.36
C GLY A 829 -3.66 18.00 -1.51
N ARG A 830 -3.33 17.27 -2.58
CA ARG A 830 -3.74 15.88 -2.78
C ARG A 830 -2.59 14.96 -2.40
N VAL A 831 -2.79 14.07 -1.42
CA VAL A 831 -1.81 13.03 -1.07
C VAL A 831 -2.48 11.65 -1.15
N LYS A 832 -1.94 10.75 -1.96
CA LYS A 832 -2.32 9.33 -2.01
C LYS A 832 -1.07 8.50 -1.67
N GLY A 833 -1.02 7.93 -0.46
CA GLY A 833 0.13 7.13 0.00
C GLY A 833 1.38 7.95 0.36
N VAL A 834 2.45 7.26 0.77
CA VAL A 834 3.71 7.86 1.30
C VAL A 834 4.66 8.32 0.18
N GLU A 835 4.26 8.24 -1.10
CA GLU A 835 5.17 8.51 -2.22
C GLU A 835 5.29 10.01 -2.52
N ARG A 836 6.30 10.61 -1.87
CA ARG A 836 6.89 11.96 -2.03
C ARG A 836 5.97 13.16 -1.75
N LEU A 837 6.09 13.61 -0.51
CA LEU A 837 5.45 14.76 0.13
C LEU A 837 5.94 16.15 -0.32
N LYS A 838 6.64 16.33 -1.45
CA LYS A 838 7.24 17.64 -1.80
C LYS A 838 6.25 18.82 -1.79
N GLY A 839 4.96 18.59 -2.06
CA GLY A 839 3.92 19.62 -1.93
C GLY A 839 3.47 19.90 -0.49
N VAL A 840 3.48 18.88 0.38
CA VAL A 840 3.24 19.02 1.83
C VAL A 840 4.45 19.61 2.52
N ASP A 841 5.67 19.23 2.13
CA ASP A 841 6.92 19.79 2.63
C ASP A 841 6.99 21.28 2.31
N LEU A 842 6.74 21.67 1.05
CA LEU A 842 6.67 23.08 0.65
C LEU A 842 5.56 23.85 1.41
N SER A 843 4.40 23.23 1.60
CA SER A 843 3.30 23.81 2.40
C SER A 843 3.68 23.96 3.87
N ALA A 844 4.39 22.97 4.44
CA ALA A 844 4.80 22.91 5.84
C ALA A 844 5.91 23.92 6.12
N GLU A 845 6.90 24.02 5.24
CA GLU A 845 7.96 25.04 5.29
C GLU A 845 7.38 26.44 5.16
N THR A 846 6.50 26.66 4.17
CA THR A 846 5.76 27.93 3.99
C THR A 846 4.99 28.28 5.26
N MET A 847 4.24 27.32 5.82
CA MET A 847 3.48 27.50 7.04
C MET A 847 4.37 27.85 8.24
N GLY A 848 5.51 27.16 8.41
CA GLY A 848 6.49 27.46 9.46
C GLY A 848 6.99 28.90 9.37
N MET A 849 7.32 29.37 8.17
CA MET A 849 7.75 30.75 7.93
C MET A 849 6.65 31.78 8.20
N VAL A 850 5.41 31.51 7.78
CA VAL A 850 4.26 32.40 8.00
C VAL A 850 3.92 32.51 9.49
N ILE A 851 3.86 31.40 10.22
CA ILE A 851 3.52 31.37 11.66
C ILE A 851 4.61 32.07 12.48
N ASN A 852 5.89 31.91 12.12
CA ASN A 852 6.98 32.62 12.80
C ASN A 852 6.82 34.15 12.75
N LYS A 853 6.30 34.69 11.63
CA LYS A 853 6.03 36.13 11.48
C LYS A 853 4.64 36.54 11.97
N LEU A 854 3.64 35.67 11.87
CA LEU A 854 2.23 35.88 12.22
C LEU A 854 1.71 34.73 13.12
N PRO A 855 2.00 34.73 14.43
CA PRO A 855 1.77 33.58 15.33
C PRO A 855 0.29 33.28 15.64
N HIS A 856 -0.63 34.15 15.25
CA HIS A 856 -2.08 33.95 15.42
C HIS A 856 -2.76 33.40 14.16
N THR A 857 -1.99 32.96 13.17
CA THR A 857 -2.50 32.36 11.93
C THR A 857 -2.93 30.91 12.20
N LYS A 858 -4.18 30.58 11.89
CA LYS A 858 -4.71 29.21 11.88
C LYS A 858 -4.53 28.62 10.49
N TRP A 859 -4.00 27.41 10.43
CA TRP A 859 -3.78 26.72 9.17
C TRP A 859 -4.74 25.54 9.02
N ARG A 860 -5.46 25.47 7.90
CA ARG A 860 -6.33 24.35 7.53
C ARG A 860 -5.79 23.73 6.25
N LEU A 861 -5.52 22.43 6.26
CA LEU A 861 -5.00 21.69 5.10
C LEU A 861 -6.04 20.65 4.73
N ARG A 862 -6.61 20.78 3.54
CA ARG A 862 -7.62 19.88 2.99
C ARG A 862 -6.97 18.91 2.01
N GLY A 863 -7.44 17.66 1.97
CA GLY A 863 -7.05 16.65 0.99
C GLY A 863 -6.04 15.60 1.47
N ILE A 864 -6.00 15.37 2.78
CA ILE A 864 -5.26 14.27 3.41
C ILE A 864 -6.25 13.13 3.71
N ARG A 865 -5.89 11.86 3.50
CA ARG A 865 -6.74 10.74 3.95
C ARG A 865 -6.67 10.60 5.46
N ARG A 866 -7.76 10.16 6.10
CA ARG A 866 -7.82 9.99 7.55
C ARG A 866 -6.69 9.13 8.12
N ASP A 867 -6.36 8.05 7.43
CA ASP A 867 -5.29 7.12 7.81
C ASP A 867 -3.88 7.74 7.67
N ASP A 868 -3.75 8.79 6.84
CA ASP A 868 -2.51 9.54 6.60
C ASP A 868 -2.39 10.80 7.48
N PHE A 869 -3.40 11.10 8.33
CA PHE A 869 -3.39 12.29 9.21
C PHE A 869 -2.21 12.29 10.17
N GLN A 870 -1.86 11.14 10.75
CA GLN A 870 -0.76 11.04 11.71
C GLN A 870 0.59 11.23 11.02
N ALA A 871 0.83 10.55 9.90
CA ALA A 871 2.05 10.71 9.10
C ALA A 871 2.23 12.16 8.63
N SER A 872 1.19 12.75 8.06
CA SER A 872 1.21 14.15 7.58
C SER A 872 1.44 15.14 8.72
N ARG A 873 0.84 14.90 9.89
CA ARG A 873 1.09 15.70 11.09
C ARG A 873 2.55 15.60 11.54
N SER A 874 3.13 14.41 11.61
CA SER A 874 4.54 14.23 12.00
C SER A 874 5.53 14.93 11.08
N ILE A 875 5.26 14.97 9.77
CA ILE A 875 6.10 15.68 8.78
C ILE A 875 5.98 17.19 8.95
N ILE A 876 4.75 17.67 9.10
CA ILE A 876 4.47 19.09 9.34
C ILE A 876 5.14 19.56 10.64
N GLU A 877 4.99 18.80 11.73
CA GLU A 877 5.61 19.09 13.02
C GLU A 877 7.14 19.03 12.96
N ALA A 878 7.72 18.13 12.16
CA ALA A 878 9.17 18.08 11.95
C ALA A 878 9.71 19.34 11.23
N ASN A 879 8.90 19.95 10.36
CA ASN A 879 9.26 21.13 9.58
C ASN A 879 8.89 22.47 10.26
N THR A 880 7.97 22.47 11.23
CA THR A 880 7.59 23.66 12.00
C THR A 880 8.20 23.65 13.40
N ARG A 881 9.15 24.55 13.68
CA ARG A 881 9.93 24.60 14.94
C ARG A 881 9.13 24.97 16.22
N ASN A 882 7.80 25.13 16.15
CA ASN A 882 6.91 25.51 17.25
C ASN A 882 5.56 24.78 17.13
N ILE A 883 4.81 24.64 18.23
CA ILE A 883 3.49 23.99 18.27
C ILE A 883 2.51 24.75 17.36
N VAL A 884 2.20 24.17 16.20
CA VAL A 884 1.29 24.73 15.21
C VAL A 884 -0.12 24.19 15.40
N PHE A 885 -1.12 25.08 15.48
CA PHE A 885 -2.52 24.71 15.29
C PHE A 885 -2.81 24.53 13.80
N PHE A 886 -2.50 23.35 13.30
CA PHE A 886 -2.88 22.90 11.97
C PHE A 886 -4.06 21.92 12.08
N THR A 887 -5.13 22.17 11.33
CA THR A 887 -6.31 21.29 11.25
C THR A 887 -6.26 20.45 9.97
N PRO A 888 -5.86 19.16 10.01
CA PRO A 888 -5.99 18.27 8.87
C PRO A 888 -7.47 18.00 8.60
N LEU A 889 -7.85 18.09 7.34
CA LEU A 889 -9.21 17.84 6.88
C LEU A 889 -9.17 16.82 5.73
N GLU A 890 -10.16 15.92 5.72
CA GLU A 890 -10.31 14.88 4.68
C GLU A 890 -10.59 15.52 3.30
N TYR A 891 -10.81 14.73 2.26
CA TYR A 891 -11.38 15.28 1.03
C TYR A 891 -12.77 15.88 1.29
N ALA A 892 -13.14 16.87 0.48
CA ALA A 892 -14.26 17.76 0.72
C ALA A 892 -15.26 17.68 -0.42
N THR A 893 -16.55 17.81 -0.12
CA THR A 893 -17.52 18.17 -1.16
C THR A 893 -17.32 19.63 -1.60
N GLN A 894 -17.95 20.03 -2.69
CA GLN A 894 -17.92 21.43 -3.14
C GLN A 894 -18.56 22.37 -2.10
N GLU A 895 -19.60 21.93 -1.40
CA GLU A 895 -20.27 22.67 -0.33
C GLU A 895 -19.34 22.90 0.86
N GLU A 896 -18.64 21.84 1.31
CA GLU A 896 -17.67 21.96 2.40
C GLU A 896 -16.47 22.85 2.01
N LEU A 897 -16.01 22.78 0.75
CA LEU A 897 -14.97 23.69 0.24
C LEU A 897 -15.46 25.13 0.23
N CYS A 898 -16.69 25.38 -0.21
CA CYS A 898 -17.29 26.70 -0.22
C CYS A 898 -17.37 27.26 1.22
N GLU A 899 -17.77 26.45 2.19
CA GLU A 899 -17.75 26.85 3.60
C GLU A 899 -16.34 27.15 4.12
N ASP A 900 -15.36 26.33 3.76
CA ASP A 900 -13.97 26.48 4.20
C ASP A 900 -13.33 27.72 3.58
N MET A 901 -13.57 27.98 2.30
CA MET A 901 -13.19 29.21 1.61
C MET A 901 -13.87 30.43 2.24
N GLY A 902 -15.10 30.29 2.74
CA GLY A 902 -15.84 31.37 3.40
C GLY A 902 -15.26 31.77 4.75
N LYS A 903 -14.42 30.90 5.33
CA LYS A 903 -13.72 31.10 6.60
C LYS A 903 -12.25 31.47 6.38
N ALA A 904 -11.75 31.45 5.13
CA ALA A 904 -10.34 31.66 4.80
C ALA A 904 -10.06 33.13 4.46
N ASP A 905 -8.93 33.64 4.96
CA ASP A 905 -8.39 34.94 4.53
C ASP A 905 -7.56 34.81 3.25
N VAL A 906 -7.00 33.62 3.00
CA VAL A 906 -6.27 33.29 1.78
C VAL A 906 -6.30 31.79 1.51
N VAL A 907 -6.42 31.43 0.22
CA VAL A 907 -6.32 30.04 -0.26
C VAL A 907 -4.94 29.83 -0.88
N LEU A 908 -4.18 28.86 -0.39
CA LEU A 908 -2.85 28.50 -0.87
C LEU A 908 -2.89 27.19 -1.68
N MET A 909 -2.40 27.25 -2.91
CA MET A 909 -2.26 26.12 -3.81
C MET A 909 -0.80 25.91 -4.23
N PRO A 910 -0.02 25.17 -3.42
CA PRO A 910 1.42 25.03 -3.62
C PRO A 910 1.80 23.85 -4.54
N SER A 911 0.83 23.00 -4.94
CA SER A 911 1.07 21.72 -5.62
C SER A 911 0.75 21.75 -7.12
N ARG A 912 1.48 20.92 -7.89
CA ARG A 912 1.16 20.54 -9.29
C ARG A 912 0.15 19.39 -9.40
N ALA A 913 -0.23 18.78 -8.27
CA ALA A 913 -1.04 17.55 -8.24
C ALA A 913 -2.52 17.75 -8.62
N GLU A 914 -2.96 18.99 -8.86
CA GLU A 914 -4.22 19.27 -9.51
C GLU A 914 -3.96 19.77 -10.95
N PRO A 915 -4.19 18.93 -11.97
CA PRO A 915 -3.64 19.15 -13.32
C PRO A 915 -4.08 20.45 -14.01
N PHE A 916 -5.37 20.81 -13.87
CA PHE A 916 -5.85 22.13 -14.26
C PHE A 916 -5.81 23.12 -13.10
N GLY A 917 -6.16 22.72 -11.88
CA GLY A 917 -6.30 23.62 -10.73
C GLY A 917 -7.74 24.10 -10.52
N LEU A 918 -8.74 23.23 -10.70
CA LEU A 918 -10.16 23.56 -10.57
C LEU A 918 -10.49 24.24 -9.23
N ILE A 919 -9.89 23.79 -8.13
CA ILE A 919 -10.17 24.38 -6.81
C ILE A 919 -9.66 25.83 -6.73
N GLY A 920 -8.57 26.16 -7.42
CA GLY A 920 -8.06 27.53 -7.52
C GLY A 920 -8.98 28.41 -8.35
N LEU A 921 -9.53 27.85 -9.42
CA LEU A 921 -10.55 28.51 -10.23
C LEU A 921 -11.81 28.77 -9.41
N GLU A 922 -12.25 27.81 -8.59
CA GLU A 922 -13.37 27.95 -7.66
C GLU A 922 -13.09 29.00 -6.57
N ALA A 923 -11.86 29.08 -6.05
CA ALA A 923 -11.46 30.12 -5.08
C ALA A 923 -11.50 31.53 -5.70
N ILE A 924 -11.07 31.68 -6.95
CA ILE A 924 -11.19 32.95 -7.69
C ILE A 924 -12.67 33.27 -7.93
N ALA A 925 -13.47 32.29 -8.34
CA ALA A 925 -14.91 32.47 -8.55
C ALA A 925 -15.67 32.77 -7.24
N ALA A 926 -15.18 32.28 -6.10
CA ALA A 926 -15.66 32.65 -4.77
C ALA A 926 -15.29 34.10 -4.40
N GLY A 927 -14.20 34.64 -4.99
CA GLY A 927 -13.67 35.97 -4.70
C GLY A 927 -12.82 36.01 -3.44
N VAL A 928 -12.19 34.87 -3.08
CA VAL A 928 -11.20 34.77 -2.00
C VAL A 928 -9.81 35.05 -2.56
N PRO A 929 -8.93 35.78 -1.85
CA PRO A 929 -7.52 35.89 -2.23
C PRO A 929 -6.88 34.50 -2.39
N VAL A 930 -6.20 34.27 -3.52
CA VAL A 930 -5.59 32.98 -3.84
C VAL A 930 -4.13 33.14 -4.22
N VAL A 931 -3.31 32.17 -3.82
CA VAL A 931 -1.90 32.04 -4.18
C VAL A 931 -1.71 30.73 -4.94
N ILE A 932 -1.32 30.84 -6.20
CA ILE A 932 -1.21 29.75 -7.16
C ILE A 932 0.23 29.63 -7.63
N SER A 933 0.76 28.41 -7.68
CA SER A 933 2.06 28.14 -8.31
C SER A 933 2.03 28.44 -9.82
N ASN A 934 3.08 29.09 -10.34
CA ASN A 934 3.32 29.28 -11.77
C ASN A 934 3.53 27.97 -12.56
N LYS A 935 3.64 26.83 -11.86
CA LYS A 935 3.75 25.48 -12.44
C LYS A 935 2.40 24.76 -12.58
N SER A 936 1.28 25.43 -12.27
CA SER A 936 -0.07 24.86 -12.43
C SER A 936 -0.66 25.14 -13.82
N GLY A 937 -1.55 24.26 -14.30
CA GLY A 937 -2.33 24.51 -15.51
C GLY A 937 -3.20 25.77 -15.43
N LEU A 938 -3.70 26.11 -14.23
CA LEU A 938 -4.50 27.30 -13.97
C LEU A 938 -3.68 28.56 -14.19
N ALA A 939 -2.43 28.60 -13.71
CA ALA A 939 -1.56 29.74 -13.92
C ALA A 939 -1.29 30.00 -15.41
N GLU A 940 -1.13 28.95 -16.21
CA GLU A 940 -0.96 29.07 -17.67
C GLU A 940 -2.24 29.60 -18.34
N PHE A 941 -3.41 29.13 -17.90
CA PHE A 941 -4.70 29.65 -18.36
C PHE A 941 -4.89 31.12 -18.01
N LEU A 942 -4.68 31.49 -16.74
CA LEU A 942 -4.93 32.85 -16.23
C LEU A 942 -4.04 33.90 -16.90
N LYS A 943 -2.76 33.58 -17.15
CA LYS A 943 -1.84 34.45 -17.90
C LYS A 943 -2.34 34.79 -19.31
N LYS A 944 -3.05 33.85 -19.94
CA LYS A 944 -3.64 34.05 -21.28
C LYS A 944 -4.92 34.88 -21.24
N GLN A 945 -5.57 35.04 -20.08
CA GLN A 945 -6.81 35.81 -19.93
C GLN A 945 -6.56 37.30 -19.73
N ASP A 946 -5.88 37.69 -18.64
CA ASP A 946 -5.65 39.10 -18.28
C ASP A 946 -4.39 39.22 -17.39
N PRO A 947 -3.47 40.18 -17.65
CA PRO A 947 -2.30 40.40 -16.82
C PRO A 947 -2.58 40.68 -15.34
N GLU A 948 -3.78 41.15 -14.97
CA GLU A 948 -4.13 41.38 -13.56
C GLU A 948 -4.15 40.08 -12.74
N PHE A 949 -4.34 38.92 -13.38
CA PHE A 949 -4.26 37.63 -12.70
C PHE A 949 -2.84 37.25 -12.28
N ASP A 950 -1.79 37.89 -12.79
CA ASP A 950 -0.39 37.65 -12.38
C ASP A 950 -0.19 37.85 -10.87
N ARG A 951 -1.02 38.69 -10.24
CA ARG A 951 -1.05 38.91 -8.78
C ARG A 951 -1.33 37.64 -7.96
N THR A 952 -2.06 36.70 -8.56
CA THR A 952 -2.41 35.41 -7.93
C THR A 952 -1.33 34.35 -8.14
N ILE A 953 -0.36 34.61 -9.02
CA ILE A 953 0.62 33.61 -9.47
C ILE A 953 1.99 33.90 -8.83
N VAL A 954 2.55 32.88 -8.17
CA VAL A 954 3.88 32.94 -7.58
C VAL A 954 4.84 32.05 -8.36
N LYS A 955 6.02 32.59 -8.68
CA LYS A 955 7.08 31.84 -9.34
C LYS A 955 7.77 30.91 -8.35
N ILE A 956 7.76 29.61 -8.67
CA ILE A 956 8.40 28.55 -7.90
C ILE A 956 9.59 28.01 -8.71
N ASP A 957 10.80 28.22 -8.21
CA ASP A 957 12.05 27.69 -8.76
C ASP A 957 12.35 26.28 -8.19
N GLU A 958 13.28 25.53 -8.79
CA GLU A 958 13.57 24.11 -8.41
C GLU A 958 14.30 23.94 -7.06
N ASP A 959 14.70 25.04 -6.43
CA ASP A 959 15.37 25.10 -5.12
C ASP A 959 14.33 25.25 -3.99
N GLY A 960 14.06 24.16 -3.25
CA GLY A 960 12.95 24.03 -2.31
C GLY A 960 12.87 25.13 -1.24
N ASP A 961 14.00 25.53 -0.66
CA ASP A 961 14.05 26.53 0.42
C ASP A 961 13.65 27.93 -0.08
N LYS A 962 14.05 28.31 -1.31
CA LYS A 962 13.70 29.61 -1.91
C LYS A 962 12.25 29.66 -2.34
N ALA A 963 11.70 28.54 -2.79
CA ALA A 963 10.30 28.40 -3.14
C ALA A 963 9.38 28.63 -1.93
N ALA A 964 9.69 28.01 -0.78
CA ALA A 964 8.92 28.17 0.46
C ALA A 964 8.92 29.63 0.95
N GLN A 965 10.09 30.28 0.91
CA GLN A 965 10.23 31.68 1.31
C GLN A 965 9.38 32.61 0.44
N THR A 966 9.39 32.41 -0.88
CA THR A 966 8.62 33.25 -1.82
C THR A 966 7.10 33.10 -1.61
N LEU A 967 6.63 31.88 -1.37
CA LEU A 967 5.22 31.62 -1.03
C LEU A 967 4.85 32.25 0.31
N ALA A 968 5.71 32.11 1.32
CA ALA A 968 5.46 32.65 2.66
C ALA A 968 5.33 34.17 2.64
N ASP A 969 6.24 34.87 1.94
CA ASP A 969 6.19 36.33 1.84
C ASP A 969 4.91 36.80 1.13
N ARG A 970 4.47 36.13 0.04
CA ARG A 970 3.21 36.47 -0.62
C ARG A 970 1.99 36.23 0.28
N VAL A 971 1.96 35.13 1.03
CA VAL A 971 0.88 34.84 2.00
C VAL A 971 0.84 35.91 3.08
N ILE A 972 2.00 36.31 3.63
CA ILE A 972 2.10 37.35 4.65
C ILE A 972 1.59 38.70 4.12
N ASP A 973 1.99 39.08 2.91
CA ASP A 973 1.52 40.32 2.28
C ASP A 973 -0.01 40.34 2.17
N ILE A 974 -0.61 39.21 1.78
CA ILE A 974 -2.06 39.07 1.70
C ILE A 974 -2.71 39.19 3.08
N LEU A 975 -2.16 38.53 4.09
CA LEU A 975 -2.70 38.56 5.45
C LEU A 975 -2.56 39.94 6.13
N GLN A 976 -1.52 40.72 5.77
CA GLN A 976 -1.27 42.06 6.29
C GLN A 976 -2.09 43.15 5.59
N ASP A 977 -2.31 43.06 4.27
CA ASP A 977 -3.13 44.00 3.48
C ASP A 977 -4.46 43.36 3.02
N GLY A 978 -5.11 42.63 3.95
CA GLY A 978 -6.26 41.78 3.63
C GLY A 978 -7.45 42.51 3.00
N ARG A 979 -7.68 43.79 3.33
CA ARG A 979 -8.78 44.57 2.73
C ARG A 979 -8.55 44.86 1.25
N ARG A 980 -7.34 45.27 0.88
CA ARG A 980 -6.99 45.59 -0.51
C ARG A 980 -6.92 44.33 -1.37
N GLU A 981 -6.35 43.27 -0.82
CA GLU A 981 -6.23 41.98 -1.51
C GLU A 981 -7.61 41.32 -1.71
N PHE A 982 -8.51 41.46 -0.74
CA PHE A 982 -9.90 41.02 -0.90
C PHE A 982 -10.64 41.83 -1.98
N GLN A 983 -10.46 43.15 -2.04
CA GLN A 983 -11.03 43.96 -3.12
C GLN A 983 -10.48 43.56 -4.51
N ALA A 984 -9.19 43.28 -4.60
CA ALA A 984 -8.56 42.77 -5.81
C ALA A 984 -9.16 41.40 -6.19
N ALA A 985 -9.35 40.49 -5.24
CA ALA A 985 -9.96 39.19 -5.48
C ALA A 985 -11.40 39.31 -6.00
N GLN A 986 -12.20 40.25 -5.49
CA GLN A 986 -13.55 40.53 -5.99
C GLN A 986 -13.54 41.10 -7.43
N SER A 987 -12.57 41.95 -7.76
CA SER A 987 -12.36 42.44 -9.14
C SER A 987 -12.02 41.29 -10.10
N LEU A 988 -11.10 40.41 -9.68
CA LEU A 988 -10.70 39.23 -10.46
C LEU A 988 -11.85 38.23 -10.63
N LYS A 989 -12.71 38.03 -9.61
CA LYS A 989 -13.95 37.25 -9.72
C LYS A 989 -14.83 37.78 -10.84
N GLN A 990 -15.13 39.08 -10.83
CA GLN A 990 -16.01 39.70 -11.83
C GLN A 990 -15.43 39.55 -13.24
N LYS A 991 -14.13 39.85 -13.41
CA LYS A 991 -13.43 39.67 -14.69
C LYS A 991 -13.46 38.23 -15.20
N LEU A 992 -13.22 37.26 -14.32
CA LEU A 992 -13.25 35.84 -14.69
C LEU A 992 -14.63 35.43 -15.21
N LEU A 993 -15.69 35.84 -14.52
CA LEU A 993 -17.07 35.46 -14.88
C LEU A 993 -17.56 36.18 -16.14
N ASP A 994 -17.27 37.47 -16.27
CA ASP A 994 -17.65 38.29 -17.44
C ASP A 994 -16.98 37.82 -18.74
N SER A 995 -15.84 37.14 -18.63
CA SER A 995 -15.12 36.62 -19.81
C SER A 995 -15.85 35.44 -20.48
N GLU A 996 -16.73 34.74 -19.75
CA GLU A 996 -17.40 33.51 -20.20
C GLU A 996 -16.44 32.51 -20.89
N TYR A 997 -15.19 32.42 -20.43
CA TYR A 997 -14.10 31.71 -21.10
C TYR A 997 -14.43 30.25 -21.48
N TRP A 998 -15.32 29.59 -20.73
CA TRP A 998 -15.72 28.21 -20.97
C TRP A 998 -16.66 28.05 -22.17
N ALA A 999 -17.40 29.10 -22.58
CA ALA A 999 -18.51 29.02 -23.52
C ALA A 999 -18.13 28.40 -24.87
N ALA A 1000 -16.99 28.81 -25.45
CA ALA A 1000 -16.51 28.27 -26.72
C ALA A 1000 -16.16 26.78 -26.61
N SER A 1001 -15.49 26.38 -25.53
CA SER A 1001 -15.13 24.97 -25.29
C SER A 1001 -16.37 24.09 -25.04
N HIS A 1002 -17.36 24.61 -24.29
CA HIS A 1002 -18.62 23.94 -24.03
C HIS A 1002 -19.48 23.79 -25.29
N SER A 1003 -19.49 24.80 -26.17
CA SER A 1003 -20.13 24.69 -27.48
C SER A 1003 -19.51 23.58 -28.31
N LYS A 1004 -18.18 23.43 -28.28
CA LYS A 1004 -17.49 22.34 -28.97
C LYS A 1004 -17.80 20.97 -28.39
N LEU A 1005 -17.97 20.89 -27.06
CA LEU A 1005 -18.42 19.69 -26.37
C LEU A 1005 -19.82 19.29 -26.87
N LEU A 1006 -20.80 20.21 -26.86
CA LEU A 1006 -22.17 19.92 -27.31
C LEU A 1006 -22.23 19.50 -28.79
N GLN A 1007 -21.47 20.17 -29.66
CA GLN A 1007 -21.33 19.78 -31.07
C GLN A 1007 -20.82 18.34 -31.22
N THR A 1008 -19.89 17.91 -30.35
CA THR A 1008 -19.35 16.54 -30.42
C THR A 1008 -20.40 15.49 -30.08
N PHE A 1009 -21.27 15.79 -29.11
CA PHE A 1009 -22.36 14.90 -28.69
C PHE A 1009 -23.64 15.04 -29.53
N GLY A 1010 -23.66 15.93 -30.53
CA GLY A 1010 -24.84 16.15 -31.38
C GLY A 1010 -26.01 16.82 -30.65
N LEU A 1011 -25.72 17.63 -29.63
CA LEU A 1011 -26.69 18.34 -28.80
C LEU A 1011 -26.85 19.81 -29.21
N GLU A 1012 -26.70 20.12 -30.51
CA GLU A 1012 -26.87 21.48 -31.02
C GLU A 1012 -28.35 21.89 -30.97
N GLY A 1013 -28.68 22.83 -30.07
CA GLY A 1013 -30.02 23.36 -29.83
C GLY A 1013 -29.99 24.61 -28.96
#